data_AF-A0A1E3A7K8-F1
#
_entry.id   AF-A0A1E3A7K8-F1
#
_cell.length_a   1.000
_cell.length_b   1.000
_cell.length_c   1.000
_cell.angle_alpha   90.00
_cell.angle_beta   90.00
_cell.angle_gamma   90.00
#
_symmetry.space_group_name_H-M   'P 1'
#
loop_
_entity.id
_entity.type
_entity.pdbx_description
1 polymer ?
#
loop_
_entity_poly.entity_id
_entity_poly.type
_entity_poly.pdbx_seq_one_letter_code
_entity_poly.pdbx_strand_id
1 'polypeptide(L)'
;MNNNNDHDTYIIPPNFVDTGTFFGGMFKARNVIEAGILSAVVGIPVFVCLPFGLTTRIIVLCLTAMPLGMVALIGISGESLSSFLFIFLKYLRNRRVVGIEEQSSSPGAANDKPAPAKKRQKIRSDKQKDHSGRHKESRKKKLRSGQEDFPAEFDEVKAYEIKQKLRPAKRKSVKGNRAKEPSKAKKLKKERVPRQNAPRKNKQEQKPACLNPVADYLPIEKIDNGIIYTKDHRFVKVVEIIPINFLLRSAREQRSIIYSFISYLKISPVKLQFKVLTRRADIGRHLDTVRQEMTLETNEQCRLMQEDYLQFVQQISSREAVTRRFFLIFEYEPWSNSRSNEENEAITSLQGAVHTAANYLRQCGNDVVIPENENEFTTDVLYNLLCRNESAVIPLPDRVREVINQYRASGRENEIDHIPAAEFFAPRHIDYTHSRYICIDGLYYAYLLIPSDGYKTQVPAGWLSLIVNAGDGIDVDIFLSRQPKERIIQKVGQQLRINRSKIKEASDTNTDYDDIDSAIRSGYFLKEGLANNEDFYYLNLMITITAPTEDDLEWKVSEMKKLLLSQDMNVCNCHFRGEQAFLSSLPLIAPEKKLYERSKRNLLTGGAASCYPFTSYEMCDDNGILLGVNKYNSSLIIVDIFNSAVYKNANMAILGTSGAGKTFTMQLMALRMRRKGIPIFIVAPLKGHEFHRACANVGGEFISISPASPHCINVMEIRRVDHTISELLDGPGIQLSELATKIQRLHIFFSLLIPDMSHEERQLLDEAMIRTYNAKGITHDNASLEDPKRPGQYREMPVLGDLYEMLKQSPDTLRMAHILNRLVNGSARTFSQQTNVSLQNKYTVLDISSLTGDLLTVGMFVALDFVWDRAKEDRTEEKTIFIDECWQLLSGAGATGTRLAGDFVLEIFKTIRGYGGSAVCASQDLNDFFNLDEGRFGKGIINNSKTKIILNLEDDEAMRVQDTLHLSDAEIMEIIHFERGNGLISTNNNNIMVEFKASPLEKDLITTDRRELRNIVNRLRQQENQASAG
;
A
#
# COMPACT_ATOMS: atom_id res chain seq x y z
N MET A 1 2.34 -41.35 1.81
CA MET A 1 3.09 -40.34 1.04
C MET A 1 3.35 -39.18 1.99
N ASN A 2 4.54 -38.58 1.99
CA ASN A 2 4.85 -37.51 2.94
C ASN A 2 4.27 -36.17 2.45
N ASN A 3 3.83 -35.31 3.37
CA ASN A 3 3.34 -33.98 3.05
C ASN A 3 4.52 -33.07 2.69
N ASN A 4 4.59 -32.61 1.44
CA ASN A 4 5.66 -31.74 0.93
C ASN A 4 5.41 -30.25 1.26
N ASN A 5 5.16 -29.93 2.53
CA ASN A 5 5.06 -28.54 3.02
C ASN A 5 6.41 -28.00 3.54
N ASP A 6 7.52 -28.54 3.04
CA ASP A 6 8.87 -28.00 3.29
C ASP A 6 9.05 -26.68 2.52
N HIS A 7 9.08 -25.57 3.25
CA HIS A 7 9.52 -24.27 2.73
C HIS A 7 11.00 -24.32 2.33
N ASP A 8 11.35 -23.72 1.19
CA ASP A 8 12.75 -23.64 0.76
C ASP A 8 13.59 -22.88 1.79
N THR A 9 14.58 -23.59 2.34
CA THR A 9 15.57 -23.03 3.28
C THR A 9 16.82 -22.64 2.51
N TYR A 10 17.12 -21.34 2.48
CA TYR A 10 18.28 -20.76 1.83
C TYR A 10 19.40 -20.53 2.84
N ILE A 11 20.64 -20.64 2.39
CA ILE A 11 21.83 -20.55 3.25
C ILE A 11 22.53 -19.19 3.06
N ILE A 12 22.72 -18.48 4.17
CA ILE A 12 23.56 -17.28 4.27
C ILE A 12 24.87 -17.71 4.97
N PRO A 13 25.88 -18.21 4.24
CA PRO A 13 27.07 -18.80 4.86
C PRO A 13 27.86 -17.75 5.67
N PRO A 14 28.47 -18.10 6.82
CA PRO A 14 29.35 -17.19 7.54
C PRO A 14 30.56 -16.77 6.69
N ASN A 15 31.15 -15.62 7.04
CA ASN A 15 32.18 -14.99 6.23
C ASN A 15 33.47 -15.82 6.21
N PHE A 16 33.71 -16.47 5.08
CA PHE A 16 34.90 -17.28 4.81
C PHE A 16 36.22 -16.48 4.77
N VAL A 17 36.17 -15.13 4.82
CA VAL A 17 37.34 -14.27 4.64
C VAL A 17 37.27 -13.04 5.56
N ASP A 18 37.67 -13.20 6.82
CA ASP A 18 38.27 -12.11 7.60
C ASP A 18 39.49 -12.64 8.38
N THR A 19 40.68 -12.38 7.83
CA THR A 19 41.96 -12.83 8.39
C THR A 19 42.47 -11.86 9.46
N GLY A 20 42.14 -12.10 10.74
CA GLY A 20 42.61 -11.20 11.80
C GLY A 20 42.21 -11.48 13.24
N THR A 21 41.75 -12.69 13.59
CA THR A 21 41.39 -13.08 14.97
C THR A 21 42.47 -13.95 15.62
N PHE A 22 42.52 -13.91 16.96
CA PHE A 22 43.32 -14.77 17.85
C PHE A 22 42.38 -15.36 18.92
N PHE A 23 42.69 -16.57 19.40
CA PHE A 23 41.83 -17.36 20.31
C PHE A 23 40.41 -17.54 19.75
N GLY A 24 40.23 -18.48 18.81
CA GLY A 24 38.92 -19.00 18.39
C GLY A 24 37.88 -17.92 18.07
N GLY A 25 38.24 -17.00 17.15
CA GLY A 25 37.38 -15.88 16.76
C GLY A 25 37.23 -14.76 17.80
N MET A 26 37.38 -15.04 19.09
CA MET A 26 36.99 -14.17 20.21
C MET A 26 37.57 -12.75 20.14
N PHE A 27 38.85 -12.62 19.80
CA PHE A 27 39.55 -11.34 19.84
C PHE A 27 40.22 -10.98 18.53
N LYS A 28 39.91 -9.79 18.00
CA LYS A 28 40.61 -9.20 16.85
C LYS A 28 42.06 -8.93 17.25
N ALA A 29 43.02 -9.27 16.41
CA ALA A 29 44.46 -9.11 16.64
C ALA A 29 44.84 -7.71 17.13
N ARG A 30 44.17 -6.69 16.60
CA ARG A 30 44.33 -5.29 17.01
C ARG A 30 43.92 -5.04 18.46
N ASN A 31 42.84 -5.65 18.96
CA ASN A 31 42.44 -5.58 20.36
C ASN A 31 43.48 -6.25 21.26
N VAL A 32 43.99 -7.43 20.87
CA VAL A 32 45.04 -8.15 21.62
C VAL A 32 46.33 -7.31 21.71
N ILE A 33 46.74 -6.68 20.62
CA ILE A 33 47.90 -5.77 20.59
C ILE A 33 47.65 -4.51 21.45
N GLU A 34 46.48 -3.87 21.32
CA GLU A 34 46.12 -2.70 22.13
C GLU A 34 46.06 -3.04 23.64
N ALA A 35 45.55 -4.22 24.01
CA ALA A 35 45.51 -4.72 25.38
C ALA A 35 46.90 -5.04 25.93
N GLY A 36 47.79 -5.65 25.13
CA GLY A 36 49.18 -5.86 25.51
C GLY A 36 49.92 -4.54 25.76
N ILE A 37 49.72 -3.54 24.89
CA ILE A 37 50.30 -2.20 25.06
C ILE A 37 49.74 -1.51 26.32
N LEU A 38 48.42 -1.49 26.53
CA LEU A 38 47.82 -0.89 27.73
C LEU A 38 48.30 -1.57 29.02
N SER A 39 48.34 -2.90 29.04
CA SER A 39 48.80 -3.68 30.19
C SER A 39 50.28 -3.43 30.49
N ALA A 40 51.13 -3.27 29.47
CA ALA A 40 52.54 -2.93 29.64
C ALA A 40 52.73 -1.47 30.11
N VAL A 41 52.04 -0.51 29.50
CA VAL A 41 52.15 0.93 29.84
C VAL A 41 51.68 1.22 31.26
N VAL A 42 50.69 0.50 31.78
CA VAL A 42 50.23 0.61 33.19
C VAL A 42 51.06 -0.27 34.13
N GLY A 43 51.35 -1.51 33.72
CA GLY A 43 52.03 -2.50 34.56
C GLY A 43 53.50 -2.20 34.83
N ILE A 44 54.25 -1.70 33.84
CA ILE A 44 55.70 -1.43 34.01
C ILE A 44 55.95 -0.33 35.06
N PRO A 45 55.29 0.85 35.03
CA PRO A 45 55.43 1.85 36.10
C PRO A 45 55.00 1.33 37.48
N VAL A 46 53.91 0.56 37.56
CA VAL A 46 53.43 -0.07 38.80
C VAL A 46 54.48 -1.04 39.36
N PHE A 47 55.13 -1.83 38.51
CA PHE A 47 56.11 -2.83 38.94
C PHE A 47 57.49 -2.23 39.26
N VAL A 48 57.91 -1.16 38.58
CA VAL A 48 59.24 -0.55 38.71
C VAL A 48 59.28 0.61 39.72
N CYS A 49 58.28 1.50 39.72
CA CYS A 49 58.34 2.78 40.43
C CYS A 49 57.70 2.79 41.83
N LEU A 50 56.92 1.77 42.21
CA LEU A 50 56.26 1.73 43.52
C LEU A 50 57.19 1.21 44.63
N PRO A 51 57.43 1.96 45.73
CA PRO A 51 58.32 1.56 46.82
C PRO A 51 57.67 0.56 47.80
N PHE A 52 56.86 -0.38 47.30
CA PHE A 52 56.17 -1.40 48.09
C PHE A 52 56.72 -2.81 47.83
N GLY A 53 56.41 -3.74 48.72
CA GLY A 53 56.77 -5.15 48.62
C GLY A 53 56.13 -5.86 47.42
N LEU A 54 56.71 -7.00 47.03
CA LEU A 54 56.37 -7.71 45.79
C LEU A 54 54.90 -8.17 45.72
N THR A 55 54.33 -8.65 46.83
CA THR A 55 52.89 -8.95 46.95
C THR A 55 52.01 -7.72 46.73
N THR A 56 52.36 -6.57 47.34
CA THR A 56 51.63 -5.31 47.14
C THR A 56 51.69 -4.85 45.67
N ARG A 57 52.85 -4.96 45.00
CA ARG A 57 52.98 -4.63 43.58
C ARG A 57 52.10 -5.51 42.70
N ILE A 58 52.05 -6.83 42.96
CA ILE A 58 51.18 -7.77 42.24
C ILE A 58 49.70 -7.40 42.44
N ILE A 59 49.27 -7.13 43.69
CA ILE A 59 47.88 -6.72 43.99
C ILE A 59 47.51 -5.44 43.24
N VAL A 60 48.35 -4.40 43.27
CA VAL A 60 48.09 -3.14 42.54
C VAL A 60 48.05 -3.37 41.02
N LEU A 61 48.91 -4.23 40.47
CA LEU A 61 48.95 -4.54 39.04
C LEU A 61 47.69 -5.31 38.59
N CYS A 62 47.23 -6.28 39.38
CA CYS A 62 45.95 -6.97 39.17
C CYS A 62 44.73 -6.05 39.31
N LEU A 63 44.79 -5.00 40.13
CA LEU A 63 43.71 -4.03 40.28
C LEU A 63 43.71 -2.90 39.22
N THR A 64 44.79 -2.72 38.45
CA THR A 64 44.95 -1.58 37.52
C THR A 64 45.21 -2.01 36.08
N ALA A 65 46.26 -2.78 35.83
CA ALA A 65 46.64 -3.20 34.47
C ALA A 65 45.69 -4.29 33.94
N MET A 66 45.28 -5.24 34.77
CA MET A 66 44.44 -6.37 34.34
C MET A 66 43.02 -5.94 33.88
N PRO A 67 42.29 -5.05 34.59
CA PRO A 67 40.98 -4.58 34.12
C PRO A 67 41.08 -3.72 32.86
N LEU A 68 42.11 -2.86 32.75
CA LEU A 68 42.36 -2.06 31.54
C LEU A 68 42.73 -2.94 30.34
N GLY A 69 43.51 -4.00 30.55
CA GLY A 69 43.79 -5.02 29.55
C GLY A 69 42.53 -5.75 29.07
N MET A 70 41.63 -6.12 29.99
CA MET A 70 40.34 -6.73 29.63
C MET A 70 39.43 -5.78 28.84
N VAL A 71 39.30 -4.52 29.25
CA VAL A 71 38.53 -3.51 28.50
C VAL A 71 39.10 -3.29 27.10
N ALA A 72 40.43 -3.34 26.93
CA ALA A 72 41.08 -3.23 25.62
C ALA A 72 40.92 -4.49 24.74
N LEU A 73 40.87 -5.69 25.35
CA LEU A 73 40.56 -6.95 24.67
C LEU A 73 39.12 -6.94 24.12
N ILE A 74 38.15 -6.59 24.98
CA ILE A 74 36.72 -6.51 24.61
C ILE A 74 36.49 -5.38 23.58
N GLY A 75 37.12 -4.23 23.79
CA GLY A 75 36.90 -3.03 22.97
C GLY A 75 35.55 -2.36 23.24
N ILE A 76 35.09 -1.53 22.30
CA ILE A 76 33.81 -0.80 22.40
C ILE A 76 33.00 -1.05 21.12
N SER A 77 31.78 -1.56 21.28
CA SER A 77 30.83 -1.82 20.19
C SER A 77 31.42 -2.61 18.99
N GLY A 78 32.27 -3.60 19.30
CA GLY A 78 32.93 -4.47 18.31
C GLY A 78 34.19 -3.87 17.63
N GLU A 79 34.66 -2.70 18.07
CA GLU A 79 35.88 -2.06 17.59
C GLU A 79 36.94 -1.89 18.69
N SER A 80 38.21 -1.79 18.29
CA SER A 80 39.32 -1.55 19.22
C SER A 80 39.26 -0.12 19.79
N LEU A 81 39.83 0.08 20.98
CA LEU A 81 39.81 1.38 21.67
C LEU A 81 40.41 2.50 20.80
N SER A 82 41.49 2.23 20.07
CA SER A 82 42.09 3.25 19.19
C SER A 82 41.27 3.52 17.92
N SER A 83 40.48 2.54 17.43
CA SER A 83 39.51 2.76 16.35
C SER A 83 38.37 3.65 16.83
N PHE A 84 37.78 3.31 17.98
CA PHE A 84 36.72 4.09 18.63
C PHE A 84 37.17 5.54 18.90
N LEU A 85 38.35 5.73 19.50
CA LEU A 85 38.92 7.05 19.77
C LEU A 85 39.14 7.87 18.48
N PHE A 86 39.65 7.25 17.41
CA PHE A 86 39.82 7.94 16.12
C PHE A 86 38.47 8.39 15.52
N ILE A 87 37.43 7.56 15.64
CA ILE A 87 36.08 7.90 15.15
C ILE A 87 35.49 9.04 15.99
N PHE A 88 35.60 8.96 17.32
CA PHE A 88 35.14 9.99 18.25
C PHE A 88 35.84 11.34 18.00
N LEU A 89 37.16 11.33 17.77
CA LEU A 89 37.92 12.55 17.43
C LEU A 89 37.58 13.09 16.03
N LYS A 90 37.38 12.21 15.03
CA LYS A 90 36.89 12.61 13.69
C LYS A 90 35.53 13.28 13.81
N TYR A 91 34.62 12.69 14.58
CA TYR A 91 33.28 13.21 14.87
C TYR A 91 33.36 14.58 15.56
N LEU A 92 34.11 14.72 16.67
CA LEU A 92 34.27 15.98 17.39
C LEU A 92 34.80 17.14 16.52
N ARG A 93 35.58 16.82 15.49
CA ARG A 93 36.12 17.78 14.51
C ARG A 93 35.17 18.07 13.34
N ASN A 94 34.31 17.13 12.97
CA ASN A 94 33.42 17.23 11.81
C ASN A 94 31.97 17.61 12.17
N ARG A 95 31.58 17.53 13.45
CA ARG A 95 30.25 17.89 13.96
C ARG A 95 29.89 19.35 13.63
N ARG A 96 28.72 19.55 13.03
CA ARG A 96 28.24 20.84 12.51
C ARG A 96 26.78 20.73 12.11
N VAL A 97 26.10 21.86 11.99
CA VAL A 97 24.88 21.98 11.17
C VAL A 97 25.32 22.30 9.73
N VAL A 98 24.57 21.81 8.74
CA VAL A 98 24.70 22.15 7.32
C VAL A 98 23.35 22.67 6.85
N GLY A 99 23.28 23.90 6.33
CA GLY A 99 22.04 24.54 5.89
C GLY A 99 21.89 25.97 6.40
N ILE A 100 20.66 26.46 6.46
CA ILE A 100 20.31 27.78 6.97
C ILE A 100 19.72 27.63 8.38
N GLU A 101 20.40 28.16 9.40
CA GLU A 101 19.84 28.23 10.76
C GLU A 101 18.77 29.33 10.83
N GLU A 102 17.49 28.95 10.87
CA GLU A 102 16.44 29.85 11.36
C GLU A 102 16.70 30.16 12.84
N GLN A 103 16.80 31.44 13.20
CA GLN A 103 16.99 31.84 14.60
C GLN A 103 15.71 31.56 15.39
N SER A 104 15.70 30.46 16.14
CA SER A 104 14.55 30.02 16.94
C SER A 104 14.17 31.06 18.00
N SER A 105 13.15 31.86 17.67
CA SER A 105 12.68 32.97 18.48
C SER A 105 11.77 32.50 19.63
N SER A 106 12.33 31.70 20.55
CA SER A 106 11.67 31.26 21.77
C SER A 106 11.36 32.45 22.69
N PRO A 107 10.08 32.75 23.00
CA PRO A 107 9.73 33.91 23.80
C PRO A 107 9.92 33.64 25.30
N GLY A 108 11.05 34.10 25.85
CA GLY A 108 11.18 34.31 27.30
C GLY A 108 12.28 33.53 28.02
N ALA A 109 13.52 34.03 27.94
CA ALA A 109 14.51 33.86 29.01
C ALA A 109 15.36 35.14 29.09
N ALA A 110 15.32 35.84 30.22
CA ALA A 110 16.13 37.03 30.43
C ALA A 110 17.58 36.67 30.77
N ASN A 111 18.50 37.56 30.40
CA ASN A 111 19.92 37.62 30.74
C ASN A 111 20.45 36.61 31.79
N ASP A 112 21.44 35.80 31.40
CA ASP A 112 22.82 36.18 31.74
C ASP A 112 23.89 35.48 30.88
N LYS A 113 24.90 36.26 30.46
CA LYS A 113 26.15 35.77 29.85
C LYS A 113 27.32 36.68 30.25
N PRO A 114 28.31 36.21 31.03
CA PRO A 114 29.54 36.96 31.24
C PRO A 114 30.37 37.00 29.94
N ALA A 115 30.76 38.21 29.52
CA ALA A 115 31.50 38.46 28.28
C ALA A 115 33.02 38.15 28.39
N PRO A 116 33.74 37.93 27.26
CA PRO A 116 35.04 37.25 27.29
C PRO A 116 36.25 38.17 27.57
N ALA A 117 37.27 37.60 28.21
CA ALA A 117 38.52 38.29 28.52
C ALA A 117 39.45 38.46 27.29
N LYS A 118 39.60 39.70 26.80
CA LYS A 118 40.67 40.08 25.85
C LYS A 118 41.87 40.70 26.58
N LYS A 119 43.08 40.20 26.32
CA LYS A 119 44.35 40.83 26.74
C LYS A 119 44.74 41.97 25.78
N ARG A 120 44.83 43.22 26.25
CA ARG A 120 46.10 44.02 26.30
C ARG A 120 45.91 45.52 26.61
N GLN A 121 46.96 46.09 27.22
CA GLN A 121 47.44 47.49 27.13
C GLN A 121 46.51 48.66 27.54
N LYS A 122 46.47 48.87 28.87
CA LYS A 122 46.78 50.13 29.59
C LYS A 122 47.04 51.43 28.78
N ILE A 123 46.55 52.55 29.36
CA ILE A 123 47.11 53.94 29.36
C ILE A 123 46.92 54.73 28.04
N ARG A 124 46.37 55.97 28.02
CA ARG A 124 45.76 56.83 29.06
C ARG A 124 44.85 57.92 28.43
N SER A 125 44.00 58.53 29.27
CA SER A 125 43.54 59.96 29.30
C SER A 125 44.16 60.95 28.29
N ASP A 126 43.50 61.98 27.75
CA ASP A 126 42.24 62.71 28.12
C ASP A 126 41.89 63.72 26.97
N LYS A 127 40.82 64.54 26.89
CA LYS A 127 39.63 64.88 27.72
C LYS A 127 38.55 65.59 26.85
N GLN A 128 37.24 65.33 27.10
CA GLN A 128 36.09 66.29 26.99
C GLN A 128 35.79 67.02 25.63
N LYS A 129 34.60 67.56 25.31
CA LYS A 129 33.29 67.72 25.98
C LYS A 129 32.15 67.98 24.95
N ASP A 130 30.90 67.61 25.30
CA ASP A 130 29.57 68.17 24.91
C ASP A 130 29.21 68.45 23.41
N HIS A 131 27.95 68.46 22.91
CA HIS A 131 26.61 68.51 23.52
C HIS A 131 25.53 67.68 22.75
N SER A 132 24.46 67.34 23.48
CA SER A 132 23.07 66.98 23.06
C SER A 132 22.41 67.91 22.01
N GLY A 133 21.31 67.60 21.29
CA GLY A 133 20.29 66.52 21.26
C GLY A 133 19.24 66.82 20.14
N ARG A 134 17.97 66.35 20.06
CA ARG A 134 17.09 65.42 20.81
C ARG A 134 15.82 65.06 19.94
N HIS A 135 14.97 64.11 20.37
CA HIS A 135 13.76 63.56 19.70
C HIS A 135 12.61 64.52 19.27
N LYS A 136 11.78 64.07 18.29
CA LYS A 136 10.31 63.90 18.46
C LYS A 136 9.60 63.00 17.41
N GLU A 137 8.41 62.49 17.73
CA GLU A 137 7.50 61.67 16.89
C GLU A 137 6.38 62.49 16.19
N SER A 138 5.68 61.89 15.21
CA SER A 138 4.22 62.08 14.98
C SER A 138 3.58 60.86 14.27
N ARG A 139 2.23 60.73 14.22
CA ARG A 139 1.53 59.43 14.02
C ARG A 139 0.05 59.54 13.54
N LYS A 140 -0.48 58.51 12.84
CA LYS A 140 -1.91 58.27 12.40
C LYS A 140 -2.38 59.10 11.17
N LYS A 141 -3.43 58.78 10.38
CA LYS A 141 -4.66 57.92 10.51
C LYS A 141 -4.84 56.92 9.33
N LYS A 142 -6.07 56.62 8.86
CA LYS A 142 -6.86 55.36 9.11
C LYS A 142 -8.06 55.23 8.09
N LEU A 143 -8.83 54.13 8.17
CA LEU A 143 -10.05 53.68 7.40
C LEU A 143 -9.72 52.80 6.15
N ARG A 144 -10.38 51.65 5.84
CA ARG A 144 -11.80 51.14 5.81
C ARG A 144 -12.62 51.70 4.62
N SER A 145 -13.50 50.99 3.88
CA SER A 145 -13.86 49.55 3.63
C SER A 145 -15.08 49.53 2.64
N GLY A 146 -15.53 48.48 1.93
CA GLY A 146 -15.18 47.04 1.74
C GLY A 146 -16.36 46.26 1.05
N GLN A 147 -16.18 44.97 0.68
CA GLN A 147 -17.11 44.02 -0.02
C GLN A 147 -17.43 44.25 -1.52
N GLU A 148 -17.40 43.17 -2.33
CA GLU A 148 -18.54 42.52 -3.04
C GLU A 148 -18.05 41.25 -3.84
N ASP A 149 -18.98 40.44 -4.39
CA ASP A 149 -18.77 39.03 -4.82
C ASP A 149 -18.94 38.77 -6.36
N PHE A 150 -18.81 37.50 -6.78
CA PHE A 150 -19.05 36.88 -8.12
C PHE A 150 -17.98 37.08 -9.23
N PRO A 151 -17.87 36.13 -10.20
CA PRO A 151 -17.93 34.67 -10.08
C PRO A 151 -16.75 33.93 -10.78
N ALA A 152 -16.65 32.61 -10.61
CA ALA A 152 -15.58 31.79 -11.17
C ALA A 152 -15.96 31.15 -12.52
N GLU A 153 -15.52 31.74 -13.65
CA GLU A 153 -15.76 31.17 -14.99
C GLU A 153 -14.72 31.59 -16.06
N PHE A 154 -13.42 31.68 -15.72
CA PHE A 154 -12.40 32.18 -16.70
C PHE A 154 -10.96 31.58 -16.65
N ASP A 155 -10.65 30.59 -15.81
CA ASP A 155 -9.26 30.12 -15.64
C ASP A 155 -8.78 29.03 -16.61
N GLU A 156 -9.68 28.28 -17.27
CA GLU A 156 -9.28 27.15 -18.15
C GLU A 156 -8.37 27.57 -19.32
N VAL A 157 -8.51 28.79 -19.82
CA VAL A 157 -7.74 29.31 -20.96
C VAL A 157 -6.23 29.42 -20.65
N LYS A 158 -5.84 29.65 -19.39
CA LYS A 158 -4.42 29.75 -18.99
C LYS A 158 -3.74 28.38 -18.90
N ALA A 159 -4.46 27.33 -18.56
CA ALA A 159 -3.90 25.97 -18.49
C ALA A 159 -3.43 25.46 -19.86
N TYR A 160 -4.08 25.90 -20.94
CA TYR A 160 -3.77 25.46 -22.30
C TYR A 160 -2.47 26.07 -22.86
N GLU A 161 -2.19 27.37 -22.60
CA GLU A 161 -0.96 28.01 -23.06
C GLU A 161 0.31 27.38 -22.45
N ILE A 162 0.26 26.99 -21.18
CA ILE A 162 1.41 26.39 -20.49
C ILE A 162 1.76 25.03 -21.12
N LYS A 163 0.75 24.20 -21.42
CA LYS A 163 0.94 22.89 -22.06
C LYS A 163 1.44 22.97 -23.52
N GLN A 164 1.28 24.10 -24.22
CA GLN A 164 1.85 24.27 -25.57
C GLN A 164 3.32 24.73 -25.58
N LYS A 165 3.78 25.46 -24.56
CA LYS A 165 5.12 26.07 -24.54
C LYS A 165 6.27 25.08 -24.22
N LEU A 166 5.95 23.84 -23.83
CA LEU A 166 6.92 22.79 -23.45
C LEU A 166 7.24 21.76 -24.57
N ARG A 167 6.98 22.07 -25.85
CA ARG A 167 7.34 21.20 -26.98
C ARG A 167 8.61 21.68 -27.72
N PRO A 168 9.66 20.84 -27.88
CA PRO A 168 10.84 21.21 -28.66
C PRO A 168 10.52 21.29 -30.16
N ALA A 169 10.96 22.37 -30.81
CA ALA A 169 10.68 22.63 -32.21
C ALA A 169 11.44 21.68 -33.16
N LYS A 170 10.71 20.79 -33.87
CA LYS A 170 11.28 19.91 -34.90
C LYS A 170 11.86 20.72 -36.07
N ARG A 171 13.19 20.74 -36.20
CA ARG A 171 13.88 21.19 -37.43
C ARG A 171 13.45 20.31 -38.60
N LYS A 172 12.78 20.89 -39.61
CA LYS A 172 12.45 20.20 -40.87
C LYS A 172 13.73 19.94 -41.67
N SER A 173 14.07 18.68 -41.89
CA SER A 173 15.01 18.26 -42.94
C SER A 173 14.33 18.36 -44.31
N VAL A 174 15.10 18.72 -45.33
CA VAL A 174 14.66 18.79 -46.73
C VAL A 174 15.71 18.10 -47.61
N LYS A 175 15.24 17.46 -48.69
CA LYS A 175 15.90 16.47 -49.58
C LYS A 175 15.71 15.03 -49.07
N GLY A 176 15.49 14.04 -49.94
CA GLY A 176 15.40 14.09 -51.41
C GLY A 176 16.20 12.94 -52.04
N ASN A 177 15.50 11.98 -52.64
CA ASN A 177 16.10 10.74 -53.13
C ASN A 177 17.05 10.95 -54.32
N ARG A 178 18.25 10.34 -54.27
CA ARG A 178 18.67 9.27 -55.22
C ARG A 178 20.11 8.75 -54.98
N ALA A 179 20.23 7.42 -54.99
CA ALA A 179 21.27 6.58 -55.60
C ALA A 179 22.79 6.75 -55.31
N LYS A 180 23.49 5.64 -55.52
CA LYS A 180 24.96 5.48 -55.62
C LYS A 180 25.46 6.05 -56.99
N GLU A 181 26.75 6.14 -57.37
CA GLU A 181 27.99 5.47 -56.91
C GLU A 181 29.26 6.38 -57.15
N PRO A 182 30.52 5.98 -57.51
CA PRO A 182 31.68 6.48 -56.73
C PRO A 182 32.85 7.18 -57.49
N SER A 183 33.83 7.64 -56.69
CA SER A 183 35.28 7.82 -56.98
C SER A 183 35.80 9.11 -57.68
N LYS A 184 36.79 9.79 -57.07
CA LYS A 184 38.22 9.81 -57.54
C LYS A 184 39.20 10.69 -56.73
N ALA A 185 40.32 10.05 -56.42
CA ALA A 185 41.67 10.47 -55.96
C ALA A 185 42.23 11.92 -56.07
N LYS A 186 42.94 12.30 -54.99
CA LYS A 186 44.33 12.87 -54.90
C LYS A 186 44.72 14.20 -55.62
N LYS A 187 45.14 15.20 -54.82
CA LYS A 187 46.56 15.66 -54.61
C LYS A 187 46.58 16.88 -53.66
N LEU A 188 47.26 16.86 -52.50
CA LEU A 188 48.71 17.00 -52.24
C LEU A 188 49.32 18.41 -52.40
N LYS A 189 49.64 19.06 -51.27
CA LYS A 189 51.02 19.44 -50.90
C LYS A 189 51.15 19.63 -49.38
N LYS A 190 52.38 19.66 -48.86
CA LYS A 190 52.74 19.83 -47.45
C LYS A 190 53.50 21.14 -47.28
N GLU A 191 53.49 21.69 -46.08
CA GLU A 191 54.70 22.30 -45.51
C GLU A 191 54.77 22.06 -43.99
N ARG A 192 55.92 22.33 -43.35
CA ARG A 192 56.22 21.93 -41.95
C ARG A 192 56.78 23.12 -41.16
N VAL A 193 56.25 23.36 -39.96
CA VAL A 193 56.92 24.09 -38.87
C VAL A 193 56.69 23.30 -37.55
N PRO A 194 57.65 23.24 -36.60
CA PRO A 194 57.58 22.29 -35.47
C PRO A 194 56.63 22.69 -34.33
N ARG A 195 56.31 21.71 -33.47
CA ARG A 195 55.63 21.93 -32.18
C ARG A 195 56.56 22.58 -31.15
N GLN A 196 55.99 23.45 -30.31
CA GLN A 196 56.34 23.52 -28.88
C GLN A 196 55.05 23.52 -28.04
N ASN A 197 55.13 22.99 -26.82
CA ASN A 197 53.98 22.76 -25.95
C ASN A 197 53.80 23.90 -24.95
N ALA A 198 52.56 24.36 -24.77
CA ALA A 198 52.14 25.10 -23.59
C ALA A 198 50.75 24.60 -23.15
N PRO A 199 50.55 24.16 -21.90
CA PRO A 199 49.27 23.62 -21.47
C PRO A 199 48.26 24.75 -21.27
N ARG A 200 47.20 24.79 -22.10
CA ARG A 200 46.02 25.60 -21.80
C ARG A 200 45.34 25.02 -20.56
N LYS A 201 45.49 25.69 -19.43
CA LYS A 201 44.58 25.50 -18.28
C LYS A 201 43.18 25.92 -18.75
N ASN A 202 42.28 24.96 -18.93
CA ASN A 202 40.85 25.28 -18.99
C ASN A 202 40.48 25.92 -17.64
N LYS A 203 39.99 27.17 -17.68
CA LYS A 203 39.20 27.68 -16.56
C LYS A 203 37.92 26.84 -16.54
N GLN A 204 37.68 26.11 -15.46
CA GLN A 204 36.31 25.71 -15.15
C GLN A 204 35.57 26.99 -14.77
N GLU A 205 34.47 27.27 -15.44
CA GLU A 205 33.54 28.31 -15.00
C GLU A 205 32.95 27.84 -13.67
N GLN A 206 33.00 28.70 -12.65
CA GLN A 206 32.46 28.37 -11.34
C GLN A 206 30.92 28.40 -11.46
N LYS A 207 30.29 27.24 -11.32
CA LYS A 207 28.82 27.18 -11.21
C LYS A 207 28.37 28.11 -10.07
N PRO A 208 27.26 28.86 -10.23
CA PRO A 208 26.67 29.61 -9.14
C PRO A 208 26.36 28.69 -7.96
N ALA A 209 26.57 29.17 -6.73
CA ALA A 209 26.19 28.42 -5.53
C ALA A 209 24.66 28.32 -5.42
N CYS A 210 24.18 27.25 -4.79
CA CYS A 210 22.79 27.10 -4.41
C CYS A 210 22.38 28.19 -3.40
N LEU A 211 21.10 28.56 -3.37
CA LEU A 211 20.50 29.29 -2.25
C LEU A 211 20.45 28.41 -1.00
N ASN A 212 20.12 27.12 -1.13
CA ASN A 212 20.22 26.17 -0.03
C ASN A 212 21.63 25.54 0.05
N PRO A 213 22.41 25.76 1.12
CA PRO A 213 23.73 25.12 1.29
C PRO A 213 23.69 23.58 1.35
N VAL A 214 22.55 22.98 1.68
CA VAL A 214 22.38 21.52 1.68
C VAL A 214 22.34 20.96 0.25
N ALA A 215 21.79 21.69 -0.72
CA ALA A 215 21.81 21.27 -2.12
C ALA A 215 23.25 21.19 -2.69
N ASP A 216 24.12 22.12 -2.29
CA ASP A 216 25.55 22.07 -2.61
C ASP A 216 26.30 20.94 -1.84
N TYR A 217 25.85 20.57 -0.65
CA TYR A 217 26.41 19.46 0.13
C TYR A 217 26.07 18.06 -0.43
N LEU A 218 24.84 17.85 -0.92
CA LEU A 218 24.39 16.54 -1.42
C LEU A 218 25.24 16.07 -2.63
N PRO A 219 25.57 14.77 -2.75
CA PRO A 219 26.51 14.25 -3.75
C PRO A 219 25.96 14.17 -5.20
N ILE A 220 24.94 14.96 -5.53
CA ILE A 220 24.24 14.97 -6.83
C ILE A 220 24.61 16.24 -7.61
N GLU A 221 24.85 16.13 -8.92
CA GLU A 221 25.18 17.24 -9.83
C GLU A 221 24.00 17.68 -10.72
N LYS A 222 23.30 16.73 -11.37
CA LYS A 222 22.05 16.97 -12.11
C LYS A 222 21.15 15.73 -12.08
N ILE A 223 19.88 15.90 -12.46
CA ILE A 223 18.96 14.83 -12.84
C ILE A 223 18.55 15.10 -14.29
N ASP A 224 18.66 14.10 -15.15
CA ASP A 224 18.37 14.24 -16.58
C ASP A 224 18.05 12.86 -17.20
N ASN A 225 17.00 12.77 -18.03
CA ASN A 225 16.37 11.50 -18.46
C ASN A 225 16.12 10.52 -17.29
N GLY A 226 15.68 11.08 -16.14
CA GLY A 226 15.49 10.38 -14.87
C GLY A 226 16.72 9.61 -14.37
N ILE A 227 17.92 10.00 -14.79
CA ILE A 227 19.20 9.46 -14.33
C ILE A 227 19.81 10.49 -13.39
N ILE A 228 20.29 10.03 -12.24
CA ILE A 228 21.03 10.85 -11.28
C ILE A 228 22.49 10.86 -11.71
N TYR A 229 23.02 12.07 -11.93
CA TYR A 229 24.42 12.32 -12.22
C TYR A 229 25.09 12.73 -10.91
N THR A 230 26.06 11.97 -10.44
CA THR A 230 26.71 12.25 -9.15
C THR A 230 27.92 13.17 -9.29
N LYS A 231 28.27 13.89 -8.22
CA LYS A 231 29.46 14.75 -8.16
C LYS A 231 30.79 13.98 -8.28
N ASP A 232 30.76 12.64 -8.22
CA ASP A 232 31.87 11.72 -8.54
C ASP A 232 31.77 11.06 -9.93
N HIS A 233 30.96 11.63 -10.83
CA HIS A 233 30.79 11.25 -12.24
C HIS A 233 30.25 9.82 -12.48
N ARG A 234 29.35 9.35 -11.61
CA ARG A 234 28.59 8.11 -11.83
C ARG A 234 27.17 8.43 -12.31
N PHE A 235 26.58 7.48 -13.03
CA PHE A 235 25.22 7.55 -13.56
C PHE A 235 24.38 6.47 -12.85
N VAL A 236 23.32 6.88 -12.17
CA VAL A 236 22.47 5.98 -11.37
C VAL A 236 21.01 6.12 -11.81
N LYS A 237 20.32 4.99 -12.02
CA LYS A 237 18.89 4.95 -12.32
C LYS A 237 18.10 4.42 -11.13
N VAL A 238 17.00 5.07 -10.82
CA VAL A 238 16.02 4.67 -9.79
C VAL A 238 14.74 4.22 -10.49
N VAL A 239 14.17 3.11 -10.03
CA VAL A 239 12.95 2.49 -10.58
C VAL A 239 12.04 2.09 -9.43
N GLU A 240 10.75 2.39 -9.49
CA GLU A 240 9.76 1.96 -8.51
C GLU A 240 9.02 0.69 -8.95
N ILE A 241 8.75 -0.19 -8.00
CA ILE A 241 8.23 -1.54 -8.20
C ILE A 241 7.00 -1.71 -7.31
N ILE A 242 5.90 -2.19 -7.90
CA ILE A 242 4.67 -2.49 -7.17
C ILE A 242 4.79 -3.89 -6.54
N PRO A 243 4.70 -4.01 -5.21
CA PRO A 243 4.95 -5.26 -4.49
C PRO A 243 3.80 -6.28 -4.61
N ILE A 244 4.04 -7.50 -4.14
CA ILE A 244 3.06 -8.60 -4.10
C ILE A 244 2.94 -9.19 -2.70
N ASN A 245 1.82 -9.84 -2.36
CA ASN A 245 1.66 -10.61 -1.11
C ASN A 245 2.41 -11.94 -1.16
N PHE A 246 3.74 -11.87 -1.21
CA PHE A 246 4.64 -13.02 -1.34
C PHE A 246 4.44 -14.08 -0.24
N LEU A 247 4.27 -13.64 1.01
CA LEU A 247 4.17 -14.56 2.17
C LEU A 247 2.90 -15.43 2.15
N LEU A 248 1.81 -14.94 1.56
CA LEU A 248 0.53 -15.65 1.47
C LEU A 248 0.42 -16.56 0.24
N ARG A 249 1.45 -16.56 -0.63
CA ARG A 249 1.55 -17.51 -1.75
C ARG A 249 1.86 -18.91 -1.25
N SER A 250 1.38 -19.93 -1.96
CA SER A 250 1.78 -21.32 -1.69
C SER A 250 3.30 -21.50 -1.85
N ALA A 251 3.90 -22.47 -1.14
CA ALA A 251 5.34 -22.72 -1.22
C ALA A 251 5.83 -22.99 -2.67
N ARG A 252 4.96 -23.54 -3.54
CA ARG A 252 5.24 -23.73 -4.97
C ARG A 252 5.29 -22.41 -5.75
N GLU A 253 4.37 -21.48 -5.50
CA GLU A 253 4.38 -20.15 -6.10
C GLU A 253 5.57 -19.32 -5.58
N GLN A 254 5.83 -19.34 -4.26
CA GLN A 254 7.00 -18.70 -3.65
C GLN A 254 8.30 -19.16 -4.34
N ARG A 255 8.49 -20.48 -4.45
CA ARG A 255 9.62 -21.10 -5.18
C ARG A 255 9.69 -20.64 -6.64
N SER A 256 8.56 -20.55 -7.35
CA SER A 256 8.52 -20.06 -8.74
C SER A 256 8.94 -18.59 -8.87
N ILE A 257 8.44 -17.71 -7.98
CA ILE A 257 8.79 -16.29 -7.93
C ILE A 257 10.30 -16.12 -7.66
N ILE A 258 10.84 -16.89 -6.71
CA ILE A 258 12.27 -16.87 -6.40
C ILE A 258 13.11 -17.37 -7.58
N TYR A 259 12.69 -18.37 -8.35
CA TYR A 259 13.41 -18.79 -9.56
C TYR A 259 13.41 -17.73 -10.68
N SER A 260 12.30 -17.02 -10.90
CA SER A 260 12.27 -15.87 -11.83
C SER A 260 13.18 -14.73 -11.34
N PHE A 261 13.25 -14.49 -10.03
CA PHE A 261 14.14 -13.49 -9.45
C PHE A 261 15.63 -13.90 -9.51
N ILE A 262 15.95 -15.19 -9.30
CA ILE A 262 17.28 -15.76 -9.57
C ILE A 262 17.69 -15.50 -11.02
N SER A 263 16.77 -15.69 -11.97
CA SER A 263 17.05 -15.44 -13.39
C SER A 263 17.34 -13.97 -13.68
N TYR A 264 16.65 -13.03 -13.01
CA TYR A 264 16.98 -11.60 -13.06
C TYR A 264 18.37 -11.30 -12.48
N LEU A 265 18.69 -11.77 -11.28
CA LEU A 265 19.98 -11.49 -10.62
C LEU A 265 21.19 -11.98 -11.45
N LYS A 266 21.05 -13.07 -12.21
CA LYS A 266 22.12 -13.56 -13.11
C LYS A 266 22.43 -12.61 -14.28
N ILE A 267 21.47 -11.77 -14.70
CA ILE A 267 21.63 -10.83 -15.83
C ILE A 267 21.61 -9.34 -15.41
N SER A 268 21.33 -9.05 -14.14
CA SER A 268 21.24 -7.69 -13.61
C SER A 268 22.58 -6.93 -13.72
N PRO A 269 22.58 -5.59 -13.56
CA PRO A 269 23.78 -4.84 -13.21
C PRO A 269 24.53 -5.43 -12.01
N VAL A 270 25.84 -5.18 -11.94
CA VAL A 270 26.76 -5.78 -10.94
C VAL A 270 26.51 -5.27 -9.52
N LYS A 271 26.13 -3.99 -9.39
CA LYS A 271 25.75 -3.36 -8.12
C LYS A 271 24.25 -3.06 -8.15
N LEU A 272 23.52 -3.54 -7.15
CA LEU A 272 22.12 -3.22 -6.90
C LEU A 272 21.97 -2.65 -5.49
N GLN A 273 21.11 -1.65 -5.35
CA GLN A 273 20.51 -1.26 -4.07
C GLN A 273 19.00 -1.45 -4.21
N PHE A 274 18.40 -2.25 -3.34
CA PHE A 274 16.96 -2.25 -3.15
C PHE A 274 16.67 -1.37 -1.94
N LYS A 275 15.73 -0.44 -2.07
CA LYS A 275 15.39 0.52 -1.03
C LYS A 275 13.90 0.49 -0.76
N VAL A 276 13.53 0.18 0.47
CA VAL A 276 12.16 0.26 0.96
C VAL A 276 12.02 1.54 1.76
N LEU A 277 11.08 2.39 1.37
CA LEU A 277 10.73 3.60 2.10
C LEU A 277 9.36 3.46 2.75
N THR A 278 9.30 3.65 4.07
CA THR A 278 8.03 3.85 4.76
C THR A 278 7.64 5.32 4.72
N ARG A 279 6.40 5.58 4.33
CA ARG A 279 5.73 6.88 4.44
C ARG A 279 4.42 6.66 5.22
N ARG A 280 3.93 7.69 5.91
CA ARG A 280 2.56 7.69 6.43
C ARG A 280 1.59 7.72 5.25
N ALA A 281 0.49 6.98 5.34
CA ALA A 281 -0.45 6.84 4.24
C ALA A 281 -0.95 8.22 3.76
N ASP A 282 -0.78 8.51 2.47
CA ASP A 282 -1.26 9.76 1.87
C ASP A 282 -2.76 9.65 1.56
N ILE A 283 -3.56 9.82 2.59
CA ILE A 283 -5.02 9.88 2.49
C ILE A 283 -5.52 11.27 2.04
N GLY A 284 -4.65 12.20 1.61
CA GLY A 284 -5.04 13.57 1.27
C GLY A 284 -6.15 13.60 0.22
N ARG A 285 -5.95 12.88 -0.89
CA ARG A 285 -6.93 12.72 -1.97
C ARG A 285 -8.26 12.14 -1.47
N HIS A 286 -8.20 11.04 -0.71
CA HIS A 286 -9.39 10.39 -0.16
C HIS A 286 -10.18 11.31 0.78
N LEU A 287 -9.50 12.05 1.67
CA LEU A 287 -10.14 13.04 2.53
C LEU A 287 -10.77 14.19 1.74
N ASP A 288 -10.14 14.64 0.65
CA ASP A 288 -10.66 15.70 -0.21
C ASP A 288 -11.85 15.23 -1.05
N THR A 289 -11.83 14.00 -1.58
CA THR A 289 -13.00 13.34 -2.20
C THR A 289 -14.16 13.27 -1.19
N VAL A 290 -13.91 12.80 0.03
CA VAL A 290 -14.94 12.72 1.09
C VAL A 290 -15.50 14.10 1.45
N ARG A 291 -14.66 15.14 1.49
CA ARG A 291 -15.12 16.54 1.71
C ARG A 291 -15.99 17.04 0.55
N GLN A 292 -15.67 16.69 -0.69
CA GLN A 292 -16.48 17.05 -1.87
C GLN A 292 -17.81 16.29 -1.90
N GLU A 293 -17.82 14.99 -1.58
CA GLU A 293 -19.05 14.21 -1.43
C GLU A 293 -19.96 14.78 -0.33
N MET A 294 -19.36 15.31 0.76
CA MET A 294 -20.08 15.93 1.88
C MET A 294 -20.72 17.29 1.54
N THR A 295 -20.21 18.07 0.58
CA THR A 295 -20.87 19.32 0.15
C THR A 295 -22.10 19.09 -0.72
N LEU A 296 -22.20 17.92 -1.35
CA LEU A 296 -23.35 17.50 -2.16
C LEU A 296 -24.47 16.82 -1.35
N GLU A 297 -24.16 16.33 -0.14
CA GLU A 297 -25.14 15.72 0.76
C GLU A 297 -26.10 16.76 1.35
N THR A 298 -27.40 16.49 1.26
CA THR A 298 -28.48 17.37 1.74
C THR A 298 -28.98 16.99 3.13
N ASN A 299 -28.85 15.72 3.53
CA ASN A 299 -29.32 15.22 4.82
C ASN A 299 -28.29 15.44 5.94
N GLU A 300 -28.71 16.14 7.00
CA GLU A 300 -27.88 16.54 8.14
C GLU A 300 -27.28 15.35 8.92
N GLN A 301 -28.06 14.30 9.20
CA GLN A 301 -27.56 13.09 9.88
C GLN A 301 -26.44 12.41 9.08
N CYS A 302 -26.53 12.53 7.76
CA CYS A 302 -25.59 11.94 6.83
C CYS A 302 -24.31 12.76 6.72
N ARG A 303 -24.37 14.09 6.86
CA ARG A 303 -23.17 14.93 7.05
C ARG A 303 -22.48 14.61 8.37
N LEU A 304 -23.22 14.48 9.48
CA LEU A 304 -22.65 14.09 10.78
C LEU A 304 -21.93 12.73 10.71
N MET A 305 -22.46 11.77 9.97
CA MET A 305 -21.79 10.50 9.68
C MET A 305 -20.52 10.67 8.84
N GLN A 306 -20.51 11.60 7.88
CA GLN A 306 -19.31 11.93 7.10
C GLN A 306 -18.25 12.66 7.92
N GLU A 307 -18.63 13.50 8.87
CA GLU A 307 -17.71 14.16 9.81
C GLU A 307 -17.07 13.17 10.80
N ASP A 308 -17.86 12.26 11.38
CA ASP A 308 -17.35 11.18 12.25
C ASP A 308 -16.42 10.24 11.46
N TYR A 309 -16.79 9.88 10.23
CA TYR A 309 -15.94 9.11 9.32
C TYR A 309 -14.62 9.84 8.96
N LEU A 310 -14.67 11.14 8.66
CA LEU A 310 -13.47 11.96 8.38
C LEU A 310 -12.51 11.98 9.59
N GLN A 311 -13.03 12.20 10.79
CA GLN A 311 -12.24 12.19 12.03
C GLN A 311 -11.66 10.80 12.31
N PHE A 312 -12.45 9.74 12.09
CA PHE A 312 -12.05 8.36 12.27
C PHE A 312 -10.93 7.93 11.31
N VAL A 313 -11.06 8.24 10.01
CA VAL A 313 -10.04 7.97 8.99
C VAL A 313 -8.74 8.72 9.33
N GLN A 314 -8.82 9.98 9.78
CA GLN A 314 -7.64 10.73 10.24
C GLN A 314 -7.01 10.12 11.51
N GLN A 315 -7.82 9.62 12.45
CA GLN A 315 -7.31 8.97 13.67
C GLN A 315 -6.58 7.66 13.37
N ILE A 316 -7.13 6.79 12.51
CA ILE A 316 -6.43 5.57 12.09
C ILE A 316 -5.18 5.93 11.28
N SER A 317 -5.30 6.88 10.35
CA SER A 317 -4.16 7.27 9.50
C SER A 317 -2.99 7.90 10.25
N SER A 318 -3.24 8.55 11.38
CA SER A 318 -2.20 9.17 12.21
C SER A 318 -1.55 8.21 13.22
N ARG A 319 -2.12 7.02 13.43
CA ARG A 319 -1.68 6.04 14.44
C ARG A 319 -1.22 4.69 13.87
N GLU A 320 -1.88 4.21 12.83
CA GLU A 320 -1.75 2.83 12.33
C GLU A 320 -1.24 2.82 10.87
N ALA A 321 -1.64 3.78 10.03
CA ALA A 321 -1.45 3.67 8.58
C ALA A 321 -0.04 4.00 8.04
N VAL A 322 0.65 2.96 7.60
CA VAL A 322 1.95 3.05 6.91
C VAL A 322 1.80 2.53 5.48
N THR A 323 2.31 3.29 4.51
CA THR A 323 2.49 2.84 3.13
C THR A 323 3.97 2.64 2.78
N ARG A 324 4.25 1.76 1.83
CA ARG A 324 5.62 1.34 1.48
C ARG A 324 5.91 1.48 -0.01
N ARG A 325 6.87 2.35 -0.35
CA ARG A 325 7.39 2.50 -1.72
C ARG A 325 8.66 1.65 -1.88
N PHE A 326 8.71 0.83 -2.91
CA PHE A 326 9.81 -0.12 -3.16
C PHE A 326 10.61 0.29 -4.39
N PHE A 327 11.90 0.54 -4.21
CA PHE A 327 12.79 0.99 -5.28
C PHE A 327 13.89 -0.01 -5.58
N LEU A 328 14.19 -0.16 -6.86
CA LEU A 328 15.37 -0.82 -7.39
C LEU A 328 16.28 0.25 -8.01
N ILE A 329 17.53 0.27 -7.57
CA ILE A 329 18.53 1.24 -7.98
C ILE A 329 19.75 0.50 -8.55
N PHE A 330 20.22 0.92 -9.72
CA PHE A 330 21.42 0.37 -10.37
C PHE A 330 22.29 1.46 -11.01
N GLU A 331 23.60 1.20 -11.02
CA GLU A 331 24.65 2.09 -11.54
C GLU A 331 25.14 1.60 -12.91
N TYR A 332 25.47 2.52 -13.81
CA TYR A 332 26.14 2.21 -15.07
C TYR A 332 27.63 1.89 -14.84
N GLU A 333 28.09 0.74 -15.33
CA GLU A 333 29.50 0.35 -15.34
C GLU A 333 30.06 0.40 -16.78
N PRO A 334 31.02 1.29 -17.09
CA PRO A 334 31.54 1.46 -18.44
C PRO A 334 32.42 0.29 -18.90
N TRP A 335 32.16 -0.23 -20.10
CA TRP A 335 32.92 -1.35 -20.69
C TRP A 335 34.35 -0.94 -21.13
N SER A 336 34.59 0.36 -21.36
CA SER A 336 35.87 0.89 -21.83
C SER A 336 36.07 2.35 -21.39
N ASN A 337 37.31 2.76 -21.13
CA ASN A 337 37.68 4.13 -20.68
C ASN A 337 37.57 5.21 -21.78
N SER A 338 36.66 5.06 -22.75
CA SER A 338 36.55 5.91 -23.95
C SER A 338 35.56 7.07 -23.75
N ARG A 339 35.97 8.07 -22.99
CA ARG A 339 35.20 9.25 -22.52
C ARG A 339 34.38 10.06 -23.55
N SER A 340 34.50 9.81 -24.85
CA SER A 340 33.87 10.64 -25.88
C SER A 340 32.40 10.31 -26.19
N ASN A 341 31.82 9.26 -25.59
CA ASN A 341 30.43 8.83 -25.84
C ASN A 341 29.69 8.37 -24.56
N GLU A 342 30.31 8.56 -23.39
CA GLU A 342 30.00 7.88 -22.13
C GLU A 342 28.57 8.15 -21.61
N GLU A 343 28.05 9.39 -21.76
CA GLU A 343 26.69 9.77 -21.35
C GLU A 343 25.60 9.07 -22.19
N ASN A 344 25.78 8.98 -23.52
CA ASN A 344 24.83 8.28 -24.40
C ASN A 344 24.84 6.76 -24.18
N GLU A 345 26.02 6.19 -23.91
CA GLU A 345 26.18 4.77 -23.57
C GLU A 345 25.53 4.45 -22.22
N ALA A 346 25.72 5.32 -21.22
CA ALA A 346 25.06 5.21 -19.92
C ALA A 346 23.54 5.27 -20.01
N ILE A 347 22.97 6.25 -20.74
CA ILE A 347 21.52 6.36 -20.95
C ILE A 347 20.96 5.08 -21.58
N THR A 348 21.58 4.61 -22.66
CA THR A 348 21.13 3.41 -23.40
C THR A 348 21.24 2.15 -22.53
N SER A 349 22.34 2.00 -21.79
CA SER A 349 22.58 0.87 -20.88
C SER A 349 21.57 0.83 -19.73
N LEU A 350 21.34 1.98 -19.07
CA LEU A 350 20.39 2.08 -17.96
C LEU A 350 18.95 1.84 -18.43
N GLN A 351 18.53 2.37 -19.58
CA GLN A 351 17.21 2.07 -20.17
C GLN A 351 17.05 0.58 -20.51
N GLY A 352 18.09 -0.07 -21.05
CA GLY A 352 18.11 -1.51 -21.26
C GLY A 352 17.97 -2.31 -19.95
N ALA A 353 18.60 -1.86 -18.87
CA ALA A 353 18.48 -2.46 -17.55
C ALA A 353 17.08 -2.27 -16.92
N VAL A 354 16.43 -1.10 -17.10
CA VAL A 354 15.02 -0.87 -16.71
C VAL A 354 14.10 -1.87 -17.43
N HIS A 355 14.21 -1.98 -18.76
CA HIS A 355 13.37 -2.88 -19.54
C HIS A 355 13.60 -4.36 -19.16
N THR A 356 14.85 -4.73 -18.90
CA THR A 356 15.21 -6.07 -18.42
C THR A 356 14.59 -6.36 -17.05
N ALA A 357 14.68 -5.43 -16.10
CA ALA A 357 14.06 -5.56 -14.79
C ALA A 357 12.54 -5.71 -14.90
N ALA A 358 11.87 -4.85 -15.67
CA ALA A 358 10.42 -4.90 -15.86
C ALA A 358 9.92 -6.24 -16.44
N ASN A 359 10.66 -6.83 -17.39
CA ASN A 359 10.26 -8.10 -18.00
C ASN A 359 10.38 -9.30 -17.06
N TYR A 360 11.39 -9.34 -16.19
CA TYR A 360 11.56 -10.43 -15.22
C TYR A 360 10.74 -10.23 -13.94
N LEU A 361 10.63 -8.99 -13.44
CA LEU A 361 9.81 -8.68 -12.27
C LEU A 361 8.32 -8.94 -12.53
N ARG A 362 7.84 -8.79 -13.78
CA ARG A 362 6.50 -9.22 -14.21
C ARG A 362 6.32 -10.73 -14.21
N GLN A 363 7.36 -11.52 -14.48
CA GLN A 363 7.31 -12.98 -14.30
C GLN A 363 7.25 -13.37 -12.81
N CYS A 364 7.84 -12.55 -11.93
CA CYS A 364 7.68 -12.64 -10.49
C CYS A 364 6.31 -12.13 -9.99
N GLY A 365 5.46 -11.55 -10.86
CA GLY A 365 4.13 -11.02 -10.52
C GLY A 365 4.08 -9.55 -10.08
N ASN A 366 5.21 -8.83 -10.10
CA ASN A 366 5.29 -7.40 -9.78
C ASN A 366 5.11 -6.56 -11.05
N ASP A 367 4.54 -5.36 -10.91
CA ASP A 367 4.64 -4.34 -11.96
C ASP A 367 5.73 -3.31 -11.67
N VAL A 368 6.15 -2.61 -12.72
CA VAL A 368 7.20 -1.57 -12.66
C VAL A 368 6.60 -0.26 -13.13
N VAL A 369 6.76 0.79 -12.31
CA VAL A 369 6.18 2.11 -12.57
C VAL A 369 6.92 2.78 -13.73
N ILE A 370 6.14 3.26 -14.71
CA ILE A 370 6.64 4.03 -15.86
C ILE A 370 6.04 5.45 -15.75
N PRO A 371 6.78 6.45 -15.24
CA PRO A 371 6.26 7.80 -15.04
C PRO A 371 6.19 8.58 -16.35
N GLU A 372 5.24 9.52 -16.46
CA GLU A 372 5.14 10.43 -17.62
C GLU A 372 6.36 11.37 -17.74
N ASN A 373 6.96 11.75 -16.61
CA ASN A 373 8.12 12.62 -16.51
C ASN A 373 9.18 12.02 -15.57
N GLU A 374 10.19 11.35 -16.14
CA GLU A 374 11.20 10.64 -15.35
C GLU A 374 12.08 11.56 -14.48
N ASN A 375 12.27 12.84 -14.88
CA ASN A 375 13.04 13.81 -14.10
C ASN A 375 12.28 14.23 -12.83
N GLU A 376 11.00 14.56 -12.99
CA GLU A 376 10.10 14.95 -11.89
C GLU A 376 9.89 13.79 -10.91
N PHE A 377 9.67 12.57 -11.42
CA PHE A 377 9.62 11.34 -10.62
C PHE A 377 10.90 11.13 -9.79
N THR A 378 12.08 11.26 -10.40
CA THR A 378 13.36 11.07 -9.68
C THR A 378 13.58 12.16 -8.62
N THR A 379 13.07 13.37 -8.88
CA THR A 379 13.09 14.50 -7.94
C THR A 379 12.13 14.26 -6.77
N ASP A 380 10.92 13.74 -7.03
CA ASP A 380 9.93 13.37 -6.00
C ASP A 380 10.46 12.29 -5.05
N VAL A 381 11.07 11.23 -5.57
CA VAL A 381 11.63 10.14 -4.75
C VAL A 381 12.71 10.66 -3.79
N LEU A 382 13.55 11.60 -4.25
CA LEU A 382 14.56 12.24 -3.40
C LEU A 382 13.94 13.21 -2.38
N TYR A 383 12.89 13.95 -2.77
CA TYR A 383 12.16 14.86 -1.88
C TYR A 383 11.43 14.10 -0.76
N ASN A 384 10.74 13.00 -1.08
CA ASN A 384 10.07 12.13 -0.10
C ASN A 384 11.08 11.49 0.89
N LEU A 385 12.29 11.16 0.42
CA LEU A 385 13.35 10.61 1.27
C LEU A 385 13.94 11.65 2.24
N LEU A 386 14.25 12.84 1.71
CA LEU A 386 15.09 13.83 2.39
C LEU A 386 14.29 14.88 3.18
N CYS A 387 13.07 15.19 2.75
CA CYS A 387 12.23 16.24 3.32
C CYS A 387 10.92 15.67 3.91
N ARG A 388 10.98 14.45 4.48
CA ARG A 388 9.82 13.61 4.91
C ARG A 388 8.62 14.38 5.45
N ASN A 389 8.83 15.27 6.42
CA ASN A 389 7.78 16.07 7.05
C ASN A 389 7.14 17.09 6.09
N GLU A 390 7.94 17.77 5.27
CA GLU A 390 7.50 18.79 4.31
C GLU A 390 6.81 18.11 3.11
N SER A 391 7.40 17.03 2.58
CA SER A 391 6.84 16.26 1.45
C SER A 391 5.54 15.51 1.76
N ALA A 392 5.20 15.32 3.04
CA ALA A 392 3.94 14.73 3.46
C ALA A 392 2.77 15.73 3.48
N VAL A 393 3.04 17.03 3.30
CA VAL A 393 2.05 18.12 3.36
C VAL A 393 2.10 19.03 2.12
N ILE A 394 3.29 19.22 1.54
CA ILE A 394 3.55 20.09 0.39
C ILE A 394 4.02 19.22 -0.78
N PRO A 395 3.18 18.98 -1.82
CA PRO A 395 3.57 18.25 -3.02
C PRO A 395 4.74 18.91 -3.78
N LEU A 396 5.51 18.12 -4.54
CA LEU A 396 6.65 18.63 -5.32
C LEU A 396 6.28 19.82 -6.24
N PRO A 397 5.12 19.86 -6.94
CA PRO A 397 4.75 21.02 -7.76
C PRO A 397 4.54 22.33 -6.98
N ASP A 398 4.24 22.26 -5.67
CA ASP A 398 4.16 23.42 -4.78
C ASP A 398 5.55 23.82 -4.28
N ARG A 399 6.40 22.85 -3.91
CA ARG A 399 7.79 23.11 -3.55
C ARG A 399 8.60 23.73 -4.69
N VAL A 400 8.40 23.29 -5.93
CA VAL A 400 9.01 23.89 -7.12
C VAL A 400 8.59 25.37 -7.28
N ARG A 401 7.31 25.69 -7.04
CA ARG A 401 6.81 27.08 -7.03
C ARG A 401 7.44 27.92 -5.91
N GLU A 402 7.61 27.34 -4.72
CA GLU A 402 8.29 28.00 -3.59
C GLU A 402 9.75 28.36 -3.94
N VAL A 403 10.55 27.38 -4.38
CA VAL A 403 11.97 27.55 -4.72
C VAL A 403 12.15 28.58 -5.84
N ILE A 404 11.33 28.54 -6.89
CA ILE A 404 11.37 29.54 -7.97
C ILE A 404 11.09 30.96 -7.42
N ASN A 405 10.16 31.10 -6.46
CA ASN A 405 9.88 32.38 -5.82
C ASN A 405 11.02 32.86 -4.90
N GLN A 406 11.75 31.95 -4.25
CA GLN A 406 12.99 32.28 -3.51
C GLN A 406 14.10 32.77 -4.46
N TYR A 407 14.24 32.17 -5.65
CA TYR A 407 15.14 32.64 -6.70
C TYR A 407 14.76 34.03 -7.26
N ARG A 408 13.46 34.33 -7.42
CA ARG A 408 12.98 35.69 -7.73
C ARG A 408 13.30 36.69 -6.62
N ALA A 409 12.95 36.36 -5.37
CA ALA A 409 13.13 37.24 -4.22
C ALA A 409 14.61 37.57 -3.92
N SER A 410 15.54 36.67 -4.28
CA SER A 410 16.99 36.90 -4.19
C SER A 410 17.59 37.62 -5.41
N GLY A 411 16.78 38.03 -6.39
CA GLY A 411 17.23 38.74 -7.59
C GLY A 411 17.89 37.86 -8.66
N ARG A 412 17.78 36.53 -8.55
CA ARG A 412 18.40 35.53 -9.43
C ARG A 412 17.47 35.07 -10.56
N GLU A 413 16.65 35.98 -11.09
CA GLU A 413 15.61 35.63 -12.09
C GLU A 413 16.17 34.98 -13.36
N ASN A 414 17.37 35.40 -13.79
CA ASN A 414 18.07 34.83 -14.94
C ASN A 414 18.50 33.36 -14.76
N GLU A 415 18.43 32.82 -13.55
CA GLU A 415 18.84 31.45 -13.21
C GLU A 415 17.66 30.49 -13.09
N ILE A 416 16.40 30.97 -13.19
CA ILE A 416 15.18 30.16 -12.97
C ILE A 416 15.11 28.94 -13.88
N ASP A 417 15.46 29.07 -15.16
CA ASP A 417 15.47 27.97 -16.13
C ASP A 417 16.61 26.95 -15.90
N HIS A 418 17.51 27.22 -14.95
CA HIS A 418 18.75 26.47 -14.70
C HIS A 418 18.97 26.15 -13.20
N ILE A 419 17.93 26.24 -12.37
CA ILE A 419 17.99 25.89 -10.94
C ILE A 419 18.47 24.43 -10.78
N PRO A 420 19.53 24.16 -9.99
CA PRO A 420 19.99 22.79 -9.76
C PRO A 420 18.89 21.94 -9.12
N ALA A 421 18.65 20.74 -9.65
CA ALA A 421 17.56 19.86 -9.19
C ALA A 421 17.57 19.60 -7.67
N ALA A 422 18.75 19.66 -7.03
CA ALA A 422 18.92 19.50 -5.60
C ALA A 422 18.22 20.58 -4.74
N GLU A 423 17.95 21.78 -5.27
CA GLU A 423 17.18 22.81 -4.55
C GLU A 423 15.73 22.36 -4.27
N PHE A 424 15.15 21.53 -5.14
CA PHE A 424 13.77 21.07 -5.00
C PHE A 424 13.61 19.93 -3.98
N PHE A 425 14.69 19.20 -3.65
CA PHE A 425 14.67 18.06 -2.72
C PHE A 425 15.61 18.16 -1.51
N ALA A 426 16.40 19.23 -1.38
CA ALA A 426 17.25 19.43 -0.22
C ALA A 426 16.44 19.99 0.98
N PRO A 427 16.63 19.43 2.19
CA PRO A 427 16.06 19.97 3.41
C PRO A 427 16.74 21.31 3.77
N ARG A 428 16.11 22.13 4.60
CA ARG A 428 16.60 23.47 4.98
C ARG A 428 17.88 23.37 5.82
N HIS A 429 17.96 22.36 6.69
CA HIS A 429 19.15 22.05 7.47
C HIS A 429 19.27 20.57 7.88
N ILE A 430 20.51 20.14 8.09
CA ILE A 430 20.89 18.85 8.67
C ILE A 430 21.85 19.09 9.84
N ASP A 431 21.50 18.59 11.02
CA ASP A 431 22.33 18.64 12.23
C ASP A 431 23.13 17.35 12.44
N TYR A 432 24.46 17.48 12.47
CA TYR A 432 25.42 16.44 12.82
C TYR A 432 26.13 16.70 14.17
N THR A 433 25.53 17.50 15.08
CA THR A 433 26.10 17.78 16.41
C THR A 433 25.83 16.71 17.47
N HIS A 434 24.90 15.78 17.18
CA HIS A 434 24.50 14.66 18.03
C HIS A 434 25.17 13.32 17.62
N SER A 435 25.40 12.45 18.60
CA SER A 435 26.27 11.27 18.44
C SER A 435 25.53 9.95 18.22
N ARG A 436 24.27 9.87 18.70
CA ARG A 436 23.37 8.71 18.54
C ARG A 436 22.53 8.79 17.26
N TYR A 437 22.11 10.00 16.90
CA TYR A 437 21.22 10.33 15.79
C TYR A 437 21.74 11.54 15.00
N ILE A 438 21.07 11.86 13.90
CA ILE A 438 21.12 13.16 13.21
C ILE A 438 19.71 13.77 13.21
N CYS A 439 19.58 15.09 13.06
CA CYS A 439 18.28 15.73 12.88
C CYS A 439 18.21 16.38 11.49
N ILE A 440 17.09 16.23 10.79
CA ILE A 440 16.82 16.85 9.48
C ILE A 440 15.46 17.51 9.56
N ASP A 441 15.42 18.85 9.43
CA ASP A 441 14.19 19.66 9.52
C ASP A 441 13.20 19.23 10.64
N GLY A 442 13.76 18.99 11.83
CA GLY A 442 13.01 18.61 13.04
C GLY A 442 12.69 17.12 13.20
N LEU A 443 12.97 16.27 12.21
CA LEU A 443 12.82 14.81 12.30
C LEU A 443 14.14 14.17 12.72
N TYR A 444 14.08 13.23 13.67
CA TYR A 444 15.26 12.54 14.21
C TYR A 444 15.51 11.22 13.48
N TYR A 445 16.77 10.95 13.13
CA TYR A 445 17.20 9.78 12.34
C TYR A 445 18.30 8.99 13.08
N ALA A 446 18.04 7.71 13.34
CA ALA A 446 19.05 6.73 13.76
C ALA A 446 19.36 5.74 12.63
N TYR A 447 20.61 5.28 12.56
CA TYR A 447 21.03 4.29 11.56
C TYR A 447 21.56 3.04 12.23
N LEU A 448 21.00 1.90 11.85
CA LEU A 448 21.37 0.57 12.29
C LEU A 448 21.99 -0.21 11.13
N LEU A 449 22.97 -1.05 11.44
CA LEU A 449 23.74 -1.83 10.48
C LEU A 449 23.84 -3.28 10.96
N ILE A 450 23.48 -4.25 10.12
CA ILE A 450 23.67 -5.66 10.44
C ILE A 450 25.14 -6.01 10.13
N PRO A 451 25.95 -6.39 11.13
CA PRO A 451 27.37 -6.69 10.93
C PRO A 451 27.56 -8.05 10.25
N SER A 452 28.76 -8.31 9.73
CA SER A 452 29.14 -9.53 9.01
C SER A 452 28.79 -10.86 9.71
N ASP A 453 28.76 -10.86 11.04
CA ASP A 453 28.43 -11.96 11.94
C ASP A 453 26.95 -12.00 12.34
N GLY A 454 26.20 -10.91 12.19
CA GLY A 454 24.82 -10.76 12.67
C GLY A 454 23.69 -11.31 11.79
N TYR A 455 24.01 -12.13 10.79
CA TYR A 455 23.02 -12.76 9.91
C TYR A 455 22.79 -14.23 10.29
N LYS A 456 21.51 -14.61 10.46
CA LYS A 456 21.06 -16.00 10.62
C LYS A 456 21.50 -16.84 9.41
N THR A 457 22.08 -18.02 9.67
CA THR A 457 22.71 -18.85 8.62
C THR A 457 21.70 -19.58 7.72
N GLN A 458 20.50 -19.86 8.20
CA GLN A 458 19.40 -20.47 7.45
C GLN A 458 18.18 -19.56 7.49
N VAL A 459 17.60 -19.26 6.32
CA VAL A 459 16.48 -18.33 6.17
C VAL A 459 15.46 -18.85 5.16
N PRO A 460 14.15 -18.59 5.33
CA PRO A 460 13.15 -18.85 4.29
C PRO A 460 13.27 -17.85 3.13
N ALA A 461 12.52 -18.06 2.06
CA ALA A 461 12.31 -17.02 1.04
C ALA A 461 11.58 -15.80 1.64
N GLY A 462 11.94 -14.60 1.20
CA GLY A 462 11.27 -13.35 1.62
C GLY A 462 11.48 -13.00 3.10
N TRP A 463 12.51 -13.55 3.75
CA TRP A 463 12.77 -13.38 5.19
C TRP A 463 12.94 -11.92 5.65
N LEU A 464 13.31 -11.01 4.75
CA LEU A 464 13.40 -9.57 5.02
C LEU A 464 12.03 -8.89 5.20
N SER A 465 10.93 -9.55 4.85
CA SER A 465 9.56 -9.09 5.06
C SER A 465 9.29 -8.62 6.50
N LEU A 466 9.86 -9.29 7.50
CA LEU A 466 9.78 -8.89 8.92
C LEU A 466 10.30 -7.46 9.16
N ILE A 467 11.43 -7.12 8.52
CA ILE A 467 12.09 -5.80 8.67
C ILE A 467 11.37 -4.75 7.81
N VAL A 468 10.95 -5.15 6.60
CA VAL A 468 10.17 -4.34 5.64
C VAL A 468 8.80 -3.94 6.19
N ASN A 469 8.16 -4.81 6.98
CA ASN A 469 6.82 -4.57 7.53
C ASN A 469 6.83 -3.87 8.90
N ALA A 470 8.00 -3.56 9.48
CA ALA A 470 8.18 -3.10 10.86
C ALA A 470 7.71 -1.65 11.15
N GLY A 471 6.46 -1.31 10.87
CA GLY A 471 5.81 -0.07 11.33
C GLY A 471 6.28 1.24 10.66
N ASP A 472 5.90 2.38 11.27
CA ASP A 472 6.14 3.72 10.73
C ASP A 472 7.62 4.13 10.85
N GLY A 473 8.16 4.75 9.79
CA GLY A 473 9.47 5.39 9.80
C GLY A 473 10.68 4.46 9.82
N ILE A 474 10.51 3.18 9.51
CA ILE A 474 11.60 2.22 9.26
C ILE A 474 11.85 2.12 7.75
N ASP A 475 13.07 2.42 7.29
CA ASP A 475 13.53 2.12 5.92
C ASP A 475 14.51 0.96 5.93
N VAL A 476 14.56 0.21 4.83
CA VAL A 476 15.54 -0.86 4.62
C VAL A 476 16.32 -0.62 3.33
N ASP A 477 17.65 -0.57 3.43
CA ASP A 477 18.58 -0.52 2.30
C ASP A 477 19.33 -1.86 2.18
N ILE A 478 19.12 -2.55 1.06
CA ILE A 478 19.68 -3.86 0.73
C ILE A 478 20.68 -3.69 -0.42
N PHE A 479 21.98 -3.78 -0.13
CA PHE A 479 23.03 -3.67 -1.15
C PHE A 479 23.51 -5.05 -1.57
N LEU A 480 23.36 -5.39 -2.86
CA LEU A 480 23.94 -6.59 -3.46
C LEU A 480 25.03 -6.20 -4.46
N SER A 481 26.23 -6.77 -4.32
CA SER A 481 27.34 -6.59 -5.27
C SER A 481 27.85 -7.94 -5.78
N ARG A 482 27.51 -8.29 -7.02
CA ARG A 482 27.98 -9.49 -7.72
C ARG A 482 29.49 -9.43 -7.94
N GLN A 483 30.19 -10.54 -7.82
CA GLN A 483 31.65 -10.61 -7.96
C GLN A 483 32.07 -11.50 -9.15
N PRO A 484 33.16 -11.17 -9.88
CA PRO A 484 33.67 -12.00 -10.97
C PRO A 484 34.06 -13.41 -10.49
N LYS A 485 33.42 -14.44 -11.08
CA LYS A 485 33.51 -15.85 -10.67
C LYS A 485 34.95 -16.34 -10.56
N GLU A 486 35.80 -16.03 -11.53
CA GLU A 486 37.19 -16.50 -11.64
C GLU A 486 38.03 -16.03 -10.45
N ARG A 487 37.87 -14.75 -10.05
CA ARG A 487 38.58 -14.15 -8.92
C ARG A 487 38.15 -14.76 -7.60
N ILE A 488 36.85 -15.03 -7.43
CA ILE A 488 36.33 -15.64 -6.20
C ILE A 488 36.74 -17.11 -6.10
N ILE A 489 36.65 -17.90 -7.17
CA ILE A 489 37.06 -19.32 -7.17
C ILE A 489 38.54 -19.46 -6.77
N GLN A 490 39.43 -18.60 -7.29
CA GLN A 490 40.84 -18.57 -6.89
C GLN A 490 41.01 -18.20 -5.40
N LYS A 491 40.37 -17.12 -4.94
CA LYS A 491 40.44 -16.64 -3.54
C LYS A 491 39.91 -17.68 -2.54
N VAL A 492 38.78 -18.32 -2.84
CA VAL A 492 38.18 -19.40 -2.02
C VAL A 492 39.10 -20.62 -2.02
N GLY A 493 39.62 -21.03 -3.18
CA GLY A 493 40.56 -22.17 -3.29
C GLY A 493 41.89 -21.95 -2.54
N GLN A 494 42.38 -20.71 -2.48
CA GLN A 494 43.55 -20.34 -1.68
C GLN A 494 43.25 -20.42 -0.18
N GLN A 495 42.17 -19.76 0.28
CA GLN A 495 41.83 -19.71 1.70
C GLN A 495 41.44 -21.09 2.26
N LEU A 496 40.79 -21.95 1.46
CA LEU A 496 40.51 -23.35 1.82
C LEU A 496 41.80 -24.12 2.10
N ARG A 497 42.88 -23.86 1.35
CA ARG A 497 44.17 -24.51 1.55
C ARG A 497 44.85 -24.03 2.84
N ILE A 498 44.73 -22.75 3.16
CA ILE A 498 45.27 -22.15 4.39
C ILE A 498 44.54 -22.70 5.62
N ASN A 499 43.21 -22.67 5.64
CA ASN A 499 42.42 -23.16 6.78
C ASN A 499 42.64 -24.67 7.02
N ARG A 500 42.78 -25.47 5.95
CA ARG A 500 43.13 -26.90 6.06
C ARG A 500 44.56 -27.20 6.52
N SER A 501 45.48 -26.22 6.49
CA SER A 501 46.78 -26.36 7.17
C SER A 501 46.59 -26.14 8.67
N LYS A 502 45.96 -25.01 9.03
CA LYS A 502 45.69 -24.64 10.43
C LYS A 502 44.96 -25.72 11.23
N ILE A 503 43.93 -26.35 10.65
CA ILE A 503 43.17 -27.41 11.35
C ILE A 503 43.98 -28.71 11.57
N LYS A 504 45.14 -28.87 10.91
CA LYS A 504 46.11 -29.96 11.19
C LYS A 504 47.19 -29.56 12.21
N GLU A 505 47.29 -28.27 12.51
CA GLU A 505 48.25 -27.68 13.44
C GLU A 505 47.59 -27.36 14.80
N ALA A 506 46.26 -27.25 14.84
CA ALA A 506 45.46 -27.17 16.05
C ALA A 506 45.33 -28.53 16.76
N SER A 507 45.27 -28.50 18.09
CA SER A 507 44.94 -29.67 18.93
C SER A 507 43.45 -29.63 19.32
N ASP A 508 42.91 -30.77 19.77
CA ASP A 508 41.48 -30.99 20.10
C ASP A 508 40.99 -30.23 21.35
N THR A 509 41.19 -28.91 21.38
CA THR A 509 40.74 -28.01 22.45
C THR A 509 39.72 -27.02 21.85
N ASN A 510 38.53 -26.94 22.46
CA ASN A 510 37.29 -26.39 21.88
C ASN A 510 37.37 -24.97 21.28
N THR A 511 36.34 -24.62 20.51
CA THR A 511 36.08 -23.30 19.88
C THR A 511 37.01 -22.94 18.72
N ASP A 512 38.34 -22.97 18.88
CA ASP A 512 39.27 -22.71 17.77
C ASP A 512 39.09 -23.71 16.62
N TYR A 513 38.77 -24.98 16.93
CA TYR A 513 38.50 -26.02 15.94
C TYR A 513 37.15 -25.79 15.24
N ASP A 514 36.10 -25.48 16.00
CA ASP A 514 34.72 -25.33 15.51
C ASP A 514 34.56 -24.14 14.55
N ASP A 515 35.20 -23.02 14.86
CA ASP A 515 35.25 -21.83 13.99
C ASP A 515 35.96 -22.14 12.66
N ILE A 516 37.07 -22.87 12.71
CA ILE A 516 37.86 -23.22 11.52
C ILE A 516 37.11 -24.25 10.67
N ASP A 517 36.43 -25.24 11.27
CA ASP A 517 35.60 -26.19 10.54
C ASP A 517 34.35 -25.53 9.94
N SER A 518 33.64 -24.68 10.69
CA SER A 518 32.52 -23.87 10.19
C SER A 518 32.92 -23.00 8.99
N ALA A 519 34.10 -22.37 9.05
CA ALA A 519 34.68 -21.67 7.92
C ALA A 519 35.01 -22.62 6.76
N ILE A 520 35.62 -23.79 7.01
CA ILE A 520 35.93 -24.77 5.95
C ILE A 520 34.66 -25.28 5.25
N ARG A 521 33.60 -25.64 5.99
CA ARG A 521 32.29 -26.02 5.45
C ARG A 521 31.71 -24.92 4.57
N SER A 522 31.77 -23.67 5.04
CA SER A 522 31.31 -22.50 4.28
C SER A 522 32.13 -22.26 3.01
N GLY A 523 33.46 -22.47 3.06
CA GLY A 523 34.33 -22.42 1.89
C GLY A 523 34.05 -23.53 0.87
N TYR A 524 33.66 -24.73 1.32
CA TYR A 524 33.18 -25.81 0.44
C TYR A 524 31.85 -25.44 -0.21
N PHE A 525 30.84 -25.03 0.57
CA PHE A 525 29.53 -24.60 0.08
C PHE A 525 29.65 -23.51 -1.01
N LEU A 526 30.46 -22.47 -0.76
CA LEU A 526 30.72 -21.41 -1.72
C LEU A 526 31.39 -21.95 -3.00
N LYS A 527 32.35 -22.88 -2.88
CA LYS A 527 33.03 -23.50 -4.02
C LYS A 527 32.09 -24.37 -4.85
N GLU A 528 31.18 -25.10 -4.20
CA GLU A 528 30.23 -26.01 -4.83
C GLU A 528 29.13 -25.26 -5.58
N GLY A 529 28.51 -24.25 -4.96
CA GLY A 529 27.54 -23.39 -5.66
C GLY A 529 28.14 -22.63 -6.85
N LEU A 530 29.39 -22.16 -6.73
CA LEU A 530 30.13 -21.57 -7.85
C LEU A 530 30.38 -22.56 -9.00
N ALA A 531 30.55 -23.86 -8.71
CA ALA A 531 30.63 -24.90 -9.74
C ALA A 531 29.25 -25.21 -10.35
N ASN A 532 28.18 -25.17 -9.55
CA ASN A 532 26.78 -25.35 -9.95
C ASN A 532 26.18 -24.09 -10.63
N ASN A 533 27.03 -23.22 -11.17
CA ASN A 533 26.68 -21.99 -11.90
C ASN A 533 25.82 -20.98 -11.11
N GLU A 534 25.96 -20.91 -9.79
CA GLU A 534 25.60 -19.72 -9.01
C GLU A 534 26.70 -18.66 -9.09
N ASP A 535 26.30 -17.40 -8.93
CA ASP A 535 27.20 -16.24 -8.83
C ASP A 535 27.41 -15.87 -7.36
N PHE A 536 28.57 -15.30 -7.04
CA PHE A 536 28.88 -14.84 -5.70
C PHE A 536 28.47 -13.37 -5.52
N TYR A 537 27.86 -13.05 -4.38
CA TYR A 537 27.46 -11.70 -4.01
C TYR A 537 28.03 -11.31 -2.64
N TYR A 538 28.28 -10.02 -2.45
CA TYR A 538 28.32 -9.41 -1.13
C TYR A 538 26.97 -8.75 -0.82
N LEU A 539 26.32 -9.16 0.26
CA LEU A 539 25.16 -8.48 0.86
C LEU A 539 25.63 -7.48 1.92
N ASN A 540 24.95 -6.33 2.01
CA ASN A 540 24.98 -5.46 3.18
C ASN A 540 23.55 -5.02 3.47
N LEU A 541 23.14 -5.04 4.74
CA LEU A 541 21.85 -4.51 5.20
C LEU A 541 22.05 -3.31 6.14
N MET A 542 21.35 -2.22 5.84
CA MET A 542 21.25 -1.05 6.69
C MET A 542 19.78 -0.70 6.89
N ILE A 543 19.43 -0.28 8.12
CA ILE A 543 18.07 0.09 8.51
C ILE A 543 18.13 1.55 8.98
N THR A 544 17.27 2.40 8.43
CA THR A 544 17.11 3.79 8.90
C THR A 544 15.85 3.86 9.74
N ILE A 545 15.95 4.47 10.93
CA ILE A 545 14.84 4.63 11.87
C ILE A 545 14.56 6.11 12.04
N THR A 546 13.31 6.52 11.87
CA THR A 546 12.87 7.92 11.98
C THR A 546 11.75 8.11 13.01
N ALA A 547 11.83 9.20 13.76
CA ALA A 547 10.87 9.55 14.80
C ALA A 547 10.78 11.07 15.04
N PRO A 548 9.64 11.60 15.53
CA PRO A 548 9.46 13.04 15.75
C PRO A 548 10.13 13.54 17.05
N THR A 549 10.53 12.65 17.96
CA THR A 549 11.24 12.99 19.21
C THR A 549 12.44 12.06 19.44
N GLU A 550 13.36 12.46 20.32
CA GLU A 550 14.49 11.62 20.73
C GLU A 550 14.03 10.38 21.52
N ASP A 551 13.02 10.52 22.40
CA ASP A 551 12.47 9.42 23.21
C ASP A 551 11.80 8.36 22.33
N ASP A 552 10.97 8.78 21.36
CA ASP A 552 10.36 7.89 20.35
C ASP A 552 11.43 7.17 19.52
N LEU A 553 12.55 7.85 19.22
CA LEU A 553 13.65 7.27 18.46
C LEU A 553 14.39 6.19 19.26
N GLU A 554 14.74 6.46 20.52
CA GLU A 554 15.41 5.49 21.39
C GLU A 554 14.49 4.28 21.65
N TRP A 555 13.18 4.50 21.80
CA TRP A 555 12.19 3.42 21.87
C TRP A 555 12.14 2.58 20.59
N LYS A 556 11.94 3.18 19.40
CA LYS A 556 11.93 2.43 18.11
C LYS A 556 13.24 1.67 17.87
N VAL A 557 14.38 2.28 18.21
CA VAL A 557 15.71 1.64 18.14
C VAL A 557 15.83 0.44 19.09
N SER A 558 15.18 0.49 20.26
CA SER A 558 15.13 -0.61 21.22
C SER A 558 14.23 -1.76 20.74
N GLU A 559 13.03 -1.47 20.24
CA GLU A 559 12.13 -2.50 19.71
C GLU A 559 12.69 -3.19 18.46
N MET A 560 13.28 -2.44 17.52
CA MET A 560 13.96 -3.03 16.35
C MET A 560 15.10 -3.98 16.75
N LYS A 561 15.84 -3.68 17.83
CA LYS A 561 16.86 -4.58 18.37
C LYS A 561 16.26 -5.86 18.95
N LYS A 562 15.20 -5.75 19.75
CA LYS A 562 14.49 -6.93 20.30
C LYS A 562 13.92 -7.81 19.20
N LEU A 563 13.31 -7.19 18.18
CA LEU A 563 12.77 -7.87 17.01
C LEU A 563 13.84 -8.72 16.31
N LEU A 564 14.97 -8.10 15.94
CA LEU A 564 16.08 -8.81 15.27
C LEU A 564 16.72 -9.87 16.17
N LEU A 565 16.93 -9.58 17.45
CA LEU A 565 17.48 -10.56 18.42
C LEU A 565 16.58 -11.79 18.59
N SER A 566 15.26 -11.64 18.51
CA SER A 566 14.31 -12.77 18.54
C SER A 566 14.36 -13.67 17.30
N GLN A 567 15.11 -13.26 16.26
CA GLN A 567 15.27 -13.96 14.99
C GLN A 567 16.72 -14.42 14.73
N ASP A 568 17.52 -14.54 15.80
CA ASP A 568 18.96 -14.87 15.74
C ASP A 568 19.81 -13.86 14.96
N MET A 569 19.40 -12.59 14.92
CA MET A 569 20.12 -11.52 14.22
C MET A 569 20.66 -10.46 15.16
N ASN A 570 21.95 -10.15 14.99
CA ASN A 570 22.61 -9.04 15.71
C ASN A 570 22.60 -7.77 14.86
N VAL A 571 22.56 -6.60 15.53
CA VAL A 571 22.53 -5.30 14.87
C VAL A 571 23.34 -4.26 15.64
N CYS A 572 24.03 -3.37 14.92
CA CYS A 572 24.93 -2.35 15.46
C CYS A 572 24.42 -0.93 15.17
N ASN A 573 24.54 -0.01 16.13
CA ASN A 573 24.28 1.42 15.90
C ASN A 573 25.47 2.08 15.16
N CYS A 574 25.18 2.96 14.20
CA CYS A 574 26.17 3.82 13.52
C CYS A 574 26.59 5.05 14.37
N HIS A 575 26.80 4.88 15.68
CA HIS A 575 27.22 5.95 16.59
C HIS A 575 28.46 6.69 16.07
N PHE A 576 28.46 8.02 16.22
CA PHE A 576 29.50 8.94 15.72
C PHE A 576 29.74 8.88 14.19
N ARG A 577 28.92 8.13 13.43
CA ARG A 577 28.99 7.97 11.97
C ARG A 577 27.69 8.34 11.25
N GLY A 578 26.78 9.07 11.89
CA GLY A 578 25.49 9.48 11.32
C GLY A 578 25.62 10.12 9.93
N GLU A 579 26.56 11.04 9.74
CA GLU A 579 26.88 11.63 8.43
C GLU A 579 27.25 10.58 7.35
N GLN A 580 28.01 9.55 7.72
CA GLN A 580 28.41 8.49 6.78
C GLN A 580 27.27 7.52 6.48
N ALA A 581 26.41 7.22 7.46
CA ALA A 581 25.26 6.35 7.29
C ALA A 581 24.16 7.03 6.46
N PHE A 582 23.88 8.32 6.71
CA PHE A 582 23.00 9.15 5.89
C PHE A 582 23.42 9.13 4.41
N LEU A 583 24.68 9.47 4.10
CA LEU A 583 25.17 9.45 2.72
C LEU A 583 25.15 8.05 2.09
N SER A 584 25.30 6.99 2.90
CA SER A 584 25.16 5.59 2.45
C SER A 584 23.70 5.21 2.17
N SER A 585 22.73 5.85 2.82
CA SER A 585 21.28 5.55 2.69
C SER A 585 20.64 6.21 1.48
N LEU A 586 21.34 7.10 0.77
CA LEU A 586 20.85 7.72 -0.45
C LEU A 586 20.71 6.66 -1.57
N PRO A 587 19.79 6.83 -2.55
CA PRO A 587 19.58 5.92 -3.68
C PRO A 587 20.69 6.07 -4.73
N LEU A 588 21.94 5.84 -4.32
CA LEU A 588 23.18 6.15 -5.05
C LEU A 588 24.21 5.01 -5.03
N ILE A 589 23.88 3.87 -4.41
CA ILE A 589 24.70 2.64 -4.32
C ILE A 589 26.14 2.90 -3.82
N ALA A 590 26.30 3.86 -2.91
CA ALA A 590 27.59 4.35 -2.44
C ALA A 590 27.79 4.15 -0.92
N PRO A 591 27.73 2.91 -0.38
CA PRO A 591 27.93 2.66 1.04
C PRO A 591 29.37 3.03 1.47
N GLU A 592 29.51 3.73 2.60
CA GLU A 592 30.82 4.17 3.08
C GLU A 592 31.73 2.97 3.39
N LYS A 593 32.99 3.05 2.97
CA LYS A 593 33.92 1.90 2.95
C LYS A 593 34.08 1.17 4.30
N LYS A 594 34.06 1.87 5.44
CA LYS A 594 34.16 1.25 6.77
C LYS A 594 32.84 0.77 7.33
N LEU A 595 31.70 1.18 6.76
CA LEU A 595 30.40 0.56 7.02
C LEU A 595 30.28 -0.73 6.18
N TYR A 596 30.53 -0.66 4.87
CA TYR A 596 30.55 -1.81 3.96
C TYR A 596 31.47 -2.95 4.45
N GLU A 597 32.74 -2.66 4.77
CA GLU A 597 33.67 -3.70 5.25
C GLU A 597 33.28 -4.31 6.62
N ARG A 598 32.33 -3.69 7.35
CA ARG A 598 31.78 -4.18 8.63
C ARG A 598 30.48 -4.98 8.47
N SER A 599 29.72 -4.77 7.40
CA SER A 599 28.41 -5.40 7.15
C SER A 599 28.37 -6.40 6.00
N LYS A 600 29.42 -6.46 5.17
CA LYS A 600 29.58 -7.44 4.08
C LYS A 600 29.27 -8.87 4.58
N ARG A 601 28.36 -9.56 3.89
CA ARG A 601 28.10 -10.99 4.08
C ARG A 601 28.23 -11.73 2.76
N ASN A 602 28.91 -12.88 2.78
CA ASN A 602 29.02 -13.75 1.62
C ASN A 602 27.65 -14.34 1.24
N LEU A 603 27.30 -14.33 -0.04
CA LEU A 603 26.12 -15.00 -0.59
C LEU A 603 26.40 -15.68 -1.94
N LEU A 604 25.56 -16.65 -2.27
CA LEU A 604 25.35 -17.17 -3.62
C LEU A 604 24.00 -16.68 -4.18
N THR A 605 23.72 -16.86 -5.47
CA THR A 605 22.49 -16.38 -6.12
C THR A 605 21.20 -16.79 -5.40
N GLY A 606 21.11 -18.01 -4.86
CA GLY A 606 19.93 -18.48 -4.12
C GLY A 606 19.69 -17.70 -2.84
N GLY A 607 20.72 -17.48 -2.01
CA GLY A 607 20.61 -16.66 -0.80
C GLY A 607 20.49 -15.15 -1.09
N ALA A 608 21.00 -14.69 -2.23
CA ALA A 608 20.74 -13.33 -2.72
C ALA A 608 19.28 -13.16 -3.16
N ALA A 609 18.67 -14.20 -3.72
CA ALA A 609 17.27 -14.19 -4.11
C ALA A 609 16.31 -14.36 -2.93
N SER A 610 16.67 -15.09 -1.87
CA SER A 610 15.83 -15.19 -0.65
C SER A 610 15.64 -13.83 0.05
N CYS A 611 16.52 -12.87 -0.20
CA CYS A 611 16.41 -11.46 0.21
C CYS A 611 15.37 -10.65 -0.61
N TYR A 612 14.44 -11.32 -1.30
CA TYR A 612 13.35 -10.71 -2.07
C TYR A 612 12.55 -9.70 -1.23
N PRO A 613 12.52 -8.39 -1.58
CA PRO A 613 11.94 -7.36 -0.71
C PRO A 613 10.47 -7.05 -1.00
N PHE A 614 9.96 -7.38 -2.20
CA PHE A 614 8.67 -6.92 -2.72
C PHE A 614 7.47 -7.70 -2.16
N THR A 615 7.37 -7.80 -0.83
CA THR A 615 6.58 -8.82 -0.11
C THR A 615 5.27 -8.34 0.50
N SER A 616 4.90 -7.07 0.34
CA SER A 616 3.82 -6.41 1.08
C SER A 616 2.93 -5.59 0.14
N TYR A 617 1.79 -6.15 -0.29
CA TYR A 617 0.83 -5.45 -1.15
C TYR A 617 -0.16 -4.65 -0.29
N GLU A 618 -0.46 -3.44 -0.73
CA GLU A 618 -1.31 -2.46 -0.05
C GLU A 618 -2.49 -2.12 -0.97
N MET A 619 -3.71 -2.04 -0.43
CA MET A 619 -4.95 -1.97 -1.20
C MET A 619 -5.69 -0.67 -0.84
N CYS A 620 -5.32 0.42 -1.52
CA CYS A 620 -5.78 1.76 -1.19
C CYS A 620 -6.15 2.54 -2.48
N ASP A 621 -7.41 2.43 -2.90
CA ASP A 621 -7.99 3.21 -4.00
C ASP A 621 -8.30 4.66 -3.56
N ASP A 622 -7.87 5.67 -4.32
CA ASP A 622 -8.07 7.11 -4.04
C ASP A 622 -9.55 7.53 -3.84
N ASN A 623 -10.48 6.79 -4.43
CA ASN A 623 -11.92 7.08 -4.48
C ASN A 623 -12.75 6.07 -3.66
N GLY A 624 -12.13 5.10 -2.98
CA GLY A 624 -12.82 3.95 -2.42
C GLY A 624 -13.61 4.21 -1.12
N ILE A 625 -14.13 3.12 -0.56
CA ILE A 625 -14.61 3.06 0.82
C ILE A 625 -13.51 2.46 1.71
N LEU A 626 -13.27 3.04 2.90
CA LEU A 626 -12.49 2.31 3.90
C LEU A 626 -13.23 1.02 4.26
N LEU A 627 -12.50 -0.08 4.41
CA LEU A 627 -12.99 -1.32 5.03
C LEU A 627 -12.32 -1.56 6.38
N GLY A 628 -11.01 -1.32 6.47
CA GLY A 628 -10.24 -1.66 7.65
C GLY A 628 -8.75 -1.35 7.52
N VAL A 629 -7.95 -2.02 8.33
CA VAL A 629 -6.48 -2.04 8.23
C VAL A 629 -5.98 -3.47 8.00
N ASN A 630 -4.83 -3.58 7.35
CA ASN A 630 -4.13 -4.86 7.17
C ASN A 630 -3.58 -5.36 8.52
N LYS A 631 -3.96 -6.60 8.89
CA LYS A 631 -3.64 -7.24 10.18
C LYS A 631 -2.12 -7.33 10.47
N TYR A 632 -1.27 -7.35 9.45
CA TYR A 632 0.17 -7.60 9.59
C TYR A 632 1.07 -6.37 9.43
N ASN A 633 0.68 -5.40 8.59
CA ASN A 633 1.53 -4.25 8.25
C ASN A 633 0.86 -2.87 8.54
N SER A 634 -0.38 -2.91 9.04
CA SER A 634 -1.23 -1.77 9.43
C SER A 634 -1.57 -0.77 8.31
N SER A 635 -1.32 -1.09 7.04
CA SER A 635 -1.75 -0.24 5.93
C SER A 635 -3.28 -0.15 5.85
N LEU A 636 -3.79 0.99 5.37
CA LEU A 636 -5.23 1.18 5.16
C LEU A 636 -5.73 0.34 4.00
N ILE A 637 -6.95 -0.17 4.15
CA ILE A 637 -7.64 -0.93 3.12
C ILE A 637 -8.84 -0.12 2.66
N ILE A 638 -8.63 0.68 1.61
CA ILE A 638 -9.61 1.55 0.95
C ILE A 638 -9.89 0.97 -0.44
N VAL A 639 -11.15 0.68 -0.73
CA VAL A 639 -11.55 -0.16 -1.87
C VAL A 639 -12.62 0.52 -2.71
N ASP A 640 -12.34 0.75 -3.98
CA ASP A 640 -13.31 1.20 -4.97
C ASP A 640 -13.72 0.02 -5.87
N ILE A 641 -14.78 -0.69 -5.51
CA ILE A 641 -15.22 -1.88 -6.28
C ILE A 641 -15.63 -1.55 -7.73
N PHE A 642 -15.91 -0.29 -8.06
CA PHE A 642 -16.29 0.15 -9.41
C PHE A 642 -15.07 0.60 -10.25
N ASN A 643 -13.88 0.74 -9.65
CA ASN A 643 -12.62 1.05 -10.33
C ASN A 643 -12.24 -0.05 -11.36
N SER A 644 -12.75 0.10 -12.58
CA SER A 644 -12.61 -0.87 -13.68
C SER A 644 -11.18 -1.02 -14.23
N ALA A 645 -10.25 -0.13 -13.85
CA ALA A 645 -8.82 -0.30 -14.15
C ALA A 645 -8.15 -1.34 -13.22
N VAL A 646 -8.69 -1.53 -12.01
CA VAL A 646 -8.20 -2.49 -11.02
C VAL A 646 -9.08 -3.74 -11.00
N TYR A 647 -10.40 -3.62 -10.89
CA TYR A 647 -11.31 -4.74 -10.65
C TYR A 647 -12.04 -5.18 -11.93
N LYS A 648 -12.04 -6.50 -12.19
CA LYS A 648 -12.68 -7.07 -13.39
C LYS A 648 -14.22 -7.01 -13.35
N ASN A 649 -14.81 -6.95 -12.15
CA ASN A 649 -16.20 -6.58 -11.89
C ASN A 649 -16.32 -6.13 -10.42
N ALA A 650 -17.45 -5.51 -10.07
CA ALA A 650 -17.72 -4.97 -8.74
C ALA A 650 -18.38 -5.98 -7.77
N ASN A 651 -18.70 -7.19 -8.24
CA ASN A 651 -19.49 -8.17 -7.49
C ASN A 651 -18.70 -8.78 -6.32
N MET A 652 -19.40 -9.13 -5.23
CA MET A 652 -18.79 -9.66 -4.01
C MET A 652 -19.58 -10.80 -3.37
N ALA A 653 -18.86 -11.73 -2.74
CA ALA A 653 -19.43 -12.73 -1.83
C ALA A 653 -18.84 -12.58 -0.42
N ILE A 654 -19.69 -12.56 0.61
CA ILE A 654 -19.33 -12.46 2.02
C ILE A 654 -19.67 -13.77 2.73
N LEU A 655 -18.65 -14.53 3.11
CA LEU A 655 -18.75 -15.87 3.69
C LEU A 655 -18.31 -15.83 5.17
N GLY A 656 -18.87 -16.69 6.01
CA GLY A 656 -18.53 -16.73 7.44
C GLY A 656 -19.62 -17.35 8.31
N THR A 657 -19.24 -17.89 9.47
CA THR A 657 -20.16 -18.53 10.44
C THR A 657 -21.18 -17.55 11.06
N SER A 658 -22.10 -18.08 11.86
CA SER A 658 -23.09 -17.28 12.58
C SER A 658 -22.43 -16.36 13.60
N GLY A 659 -22.64 -15.04 13.44
CA GLY A 659 -22.01 -14.04 14.31
C GLY A 659 -20.52 -13.77 14.04
N ALA A 660 -19.94 -14.26 12.94
CA ALA A 660 -18.58 -13.90 12.51
C ALA A 660 -18.42 -12.40 12.15
N GLY A 661 -19.51 -11.76 11.71
CA GLY A 661 -19.55 -10.32 11.39
C GLY A 661 -20.23 -9.94 10.07
N LYS A 662 -20.74 -10.89 9.27
CA LYS A 662 -21.23 -10.63 7.89
C LYS A 662 -22.19 -9.44 7.78
N THR A 663 -23.27 -9.43 8.56
CA THR A 663 -24.29 -8.37 8.56
C THR A 663 -23.71 -7.00 8.97
N PHE A 664 -22.71 -6.99 9.87
CA PHE A 664 -21.96 -5.79 10.25
C PHE A 664 -21.11 -5.27 9.09
N THR A 665 -20.28 -6.12 8.47
CA THR A 665 -19.45 -5.76 7.31
C THR A 665 -20.31 -5.28 6.13
N MET A 666 -21.45 -5.94 5.90
CA MET A 666 -22.40 -5.60 4.85
C MET A 666 -23.06 -4.24 5.09
N GLN A 667 -23.58 -3.97 6.30
CA GLN A 667 -24.14 -2.65 6.63
C GLN A 667 -23.08 -1.55 6.61
N LEU A 668 -21.85 -1.83 7.06
CA LEU A 668 -20.71 -0.89 7.00
C LEU A 668 -20.40 -0.49 5.55
N MET A 669 -20.33 -1.47 4.65
CA MET A 669 -20.16 -1.23 3.21
C MET A 669 -21.34 -0.45 2.63
N ALA A 670 -22.58 -0.84 2.93
CA ALA A 670 -23.78 -0.18 2.43
C ALA A 670 -23.83 1.31 2.81
N LEU A 671 -23.56 1.64 4.09
CA LEU A 671 -23.48 3.03 4.55
C LEU A 671 -22.37 3.81 3.81
N ARG A 672 -21.17 3.24 3.73
CA ARG A 672 -20.01 3.90 3.08
C ARG A 672 -20.12 4.01 1.57
N MET A 673 -20.86 3.13 0.89
CA MET A 673 -21.16 3.24 -0.55
C MET A 673 -22.23 4.31 -0.79
N ARG A 674 -23.32 4.31 -0.04
CA ARG A 674 -24.36 5.34 -0.15
C ARG A 674 -23.79 6.73 0.11
N ARG A 675 -22.81 6.85 1.01
CA ARG A 675 -22.03 8.08 1.27
C ARG A 675 -21.41 8.69 0.01
N LYS A 676 -21.01 7.86 -0.96
CA LYS A 676 -20.52 8.28 -2.30
C LYS A 676 -21.64 8.67 -3.28
N GLY A 677 -22.90 8.60 -2.85
CA GLY A 677 -24.08 8.84 -3.67
C GLY A 677 -24.64 7.61 -4.41
N ILE A 678 -23.98 6.45 -4.30
CA ILE A 678 -24.36 5.18 -4.94
C ILE A 678 -25.73 4.70 -4.39
N PRO A 679 -26.74 4.37 -5.22
CA PRO A 679 -27.99 3.78 -4.75
C PRO A 679 -27.79 2.35 -4.24
N ILE A 680 -28.30 2.10 -3.03
CA ILE A 680 -28.15 0.84 -2.31
C ILE A 680 -29.51 0.19 -2.08
N PHE A 681 -29.62 -1.08 -2.44
CA PHE A 681 -30.79 -1.93 -2.20
C PHE A 681 -30.36 -3.13 -1.35
N ILE A 682 -31.03 -3.38 -0.22
CA ILE A 682 -30.74 -4.50 0.67
C ILE A 682 -31.98 -5.40 0.77
N VAL A 683 -31.88 -6.66 0.34
CA VAL A 683 -32.91 -7.67 0.56
C VAL A 683 -32.54 -8.49 1.80
N ALA A 684 -33.39 -8.43 2.82
CA ALA A 684 -33.18 -9.07 4.13
C ALA A 684 -34.22 -10.18 4.39
N PRO A 685 -33.93 -11.46 4.04
CA PRO A 685 -34.83 -12.59 4.27
C PRO A 685 -34.95 -13.00 5.74
N LEU A 686 -33.96 -12.64 6.58
CA LEU A 686 -33.96 -12.95 8.00
C LEU A 686 -33.62 -11.68 8.79
N LYS A 687 -34.31 -11.50 9.94
CA LYS A 687 -34.08 -10.42 10.91
C LYS A 687 -33.99 -8.99 10.34
N GLY A 688 -34.86 -8.59 9.41
CA GLY A 688 -34.79 -7.26 8.77
C GLY A 688 -34.76 -6.06 9.74
N HIS A 689 -35.24 -6.22 10.98
CA HIS A 689 -35.11 -5.24 12.06
C HIS A 689 -33.65 -4.87 12.42
N GLU A 690 -32.65 -5.74 12.18
CA GLU A 690 -31.23 -5.43 12.41
C GLU A 690 -30.71 -4.30 11.48
N PHE A 691 -31.42 -4.00 10.38
CA PHE A 691 -31.09 -2.94 9.42
C PHE A 691 -31.86 -1.62 9.66
N HIS A 692 -32.97 -1.66 10.40
CA HIS A 692 -33.89 -0.53 10.55
C HIS A 692 -33.23 0.73 11.13
N ARG A 693 -32.37 0.56 12.16
CA ARG A 693 -31.69 1.69 12.82
C ARG A 693 -30.74 2.43 11.88
N ALA A 694 -29.95 1.70 11.09
CA ALA A 694 -29.06 2.29 10.09
C ALA A 694 -29.87 3.00 8.98
N CYS A 695 -30.87 2.30 8.42
CA CYS A 695 -31.76 2.84 7.39
C CYS A 695 -32.45 4.14 7.82
N ALA A 696 -33.10 4.16 8.99
CA ALA A 696 -33.80 5.32 9.50
C ALA A 696 -32.85 6.51 9.77
N ASN A 697 -31.64 6.28 10.27
CA ASN A 697 -30.69 7.37 10.54
C ASN A 697 -30.16 8.03 9.26
N VAL A 698 -29.95 7.27 8.17
CA VAL A 698 -29.56 7.86 6.88
C VAL A 698 -30.71 8.50 6.10
N GLY A 699 -31.94 8.45 6.59
CA GLY A 699 -33.14 8.84 5.84
C GLY A 699 -33.45 7.90 4.68
N GLY A 700 -33.11 6.62 4.83
CA GLY A 700 -33.44 5.55 3.89
C GLY A 700 -34.91 5.12 3.95
N GLU A 701 -35.31 4.25 3.03
CA GLU A 701 -36.66 3.71 2.93
C GLU A 701 -36.68 2.25 3.44
N PHE A 702 -37.58 1.93 4.39
CA PHE A 702 -37.68 0.61 5.01
C PHE A 702 -39.00 -0.07 4.63
N ILE A 703 -38.92 -0.94 3.63
CA ILE A 703 -40.05 -1.63 3.00
C ILE A 703 -40.19 -3.02 3.64
N SER A 704 -40.93 -3.12 4.74
CA SER A 704 -41.33 -4.43 5.27
C SER A 704 -42.44 -5.03 4.40
N ILE A 705 -42.22 -6.22 3.82
CA ILE A 705 -43.17 -6.99 3.02
C ILE A 705 -43.65 -8.16 3.88
N SER A 706 -44.90 -8.09 4.33
CA SER A 706 -45.49 -9.12 5.19
C SER A 706 -47.00 -9.22 4.99
N PRO A 707 -47.66 -10.30 5.44
CA PRO A 707 -49.10 -10.46 5.31
C PRO A 707 -49.93 -9.42 6.09
N ALA A 708 -49.29 -8.70 7.02
CA ALA A 708 -49.89 -7.62 7.82
C ALA A 708 -49.38 -6.22 7.45
N SER A 709 -48.45 -6.10 6.49
CA SER A 709 -47.90 -4.83 6.04
C SER A 709 -48.88 -4.05 5.16
N PRO A 710 -48.86 -2.70 5.17
CA PRO A 710 -49.50 -1.90 4.13
C PRO A 710 -48.73 -1.96 2.79
N HIS A 711 -47.47 -2.38 2.78
CA HIS A 711 -46.63 -2.38 1.58
C HIS A 711 -46.94 -3.58 0.66
N CYS A 712 -47.07 -3.30 -0.63
CA CYS A 712 -47.26 -4.28 -1.69
C CYS A 712 -46.33 -3.97 -2.88
N ILE A 713 -45.80 -5.04 -3.48
CA ILE A 713 -45.24 -5.04 -4.83
C ILE A 713 -46.16 -5.92 -5.66
N ASN A 714 -46.81 -5.37 -6.69
CA ASN A 714 -47.67 -6.14 -7.56
C ASN A 714 -46.82 -7.09 -8.42
N VAL A 715 -46.98 -8.39 -8.19
CA VAL A 715 -46.26 -9.44 -8.92
C VAL A 715 -46.58 -9.41 -10.41
N MET A 716 -47.80 -8.99 -10.78
CA MET A 716 -48.32 -8.91 -12.15
C MET A 716 -48.02 -7.57 -12.85
N GLU A 717 -47.18 -6.71 -12.26
CA GLU A 717 -46.82 -5.40 -12.81
C GLU A 717 -45.76 -5.48 -13.91
N ILE A 718 -46.06 -4.97 -15.10
CA ILE A 718 -45.03 -4.61 -16.10
C ILE A 718 -44.55 -3.21 -15.76
N ARG A 719 -43.26 -3.09 -15.42
CA ARG A 719 -42.65 -1.83 -14.98
C ARG A 719 -41.96 -1.16 -16.15
N ARG A 720 -42.28 0.12 -16.38
CA ARG A 720 -41.60 0.96 -17.37
C ARG A 720 -40.13 1.09 -16.98
N VAL A 721 -39.23 0.55 -17.79
CA VAL A 721 -37.79 0.78 -17.68
C VAL A 721 -37.45 2.03 -18.49
N ASP A 722 -36.65 2.94 -17.95
CA ASP A 722 -36.09 4.03 -18.75
C ASP A 722 -35.02 3.45 -19.69
N HIS A 723 -35.16 3.71 -20.99
CA HIS A 723 -34.20 3.28 -22.01
C HIS A 723 -33.47 4.46 -22.67
N THR A 724 -33.76 5.71 -22.31
CA THR A 724 -33.25 6.92 -22.98
C THR A 724 -31.72 6.94 -23.09
N ILE A 725 -31.01 6.57 -22.02
CA ILE A 725 -29.54 6.47 -22.00
C ILE A 725 -29.04 5.36 -22.92
N SER A 726 -29.73 4.22 -23.01
CA SER A 726 -29.37 3.12 -23.91
C SER A 726 -29.64 3.48 -25.38
N GLU A 727 -30.78 4.12 -25.67
CA GLU A 727 -31.12 4.60 -27.02
C GLU A 727 -30.19 5.72 -27.50
N LEU A 728 -29.71 6.58 -26.60
CA LEU A 728 -28.72 7.62 -26.90
C LEU A 728 -27.35 7.03 -27.29
N LEU A 729 -26.96 5.91 -26.68
CA LEU A 729 -25.65 5.27 -26.86
C LEU A 729 -25.61 4.27 -28.02
N ASP A 730 -26.64 3.42 -28.15
CA ASP A 730 -26.66 2.31 -29.11
C ASP A 730 -27.61 2.57 -30.30
N GLY A 731 -28.44 3.62 -30.24
CA GLY A 731 -29.55 3.86 -31.16
C GLY A 731 -30.83 3.10 -30.75
N PRO A 732 -31.94 3.27 -31.50
CA PRO A 732 -33.20 2.58 -31.22
C PRO A 732 -33.04 1.06 -31.39
N GLY A 733 -33.09 0.34 -30.27
CA GLY A 733 -32.92 -1.10 -30.21
C GLY A 733 -34.14 -1.89 -30.73
N ILE A 734 -33.98 -3.20 -30.86
CA ILE A 734 -35.10 -4.11 -31.15
C ILE A 734 -35.98 -4.21 -29.90
N GLN A 735 -37.17 -3.59 -29.95
CA GLN A 735 -38.15 -3.69 -28.88
C GLN A 735 -38.73 -5.11 -28.82
N LEU A 736 -38.34 -5.86 -27.78
CA LEU A 736 -38.94 -7.16 -27.45
C LEU A 736 -40.22 -6.96 -26.63
N SER A 737 -41.14 -7.93 -26.70
CA SER A 737 -42.42 -7.86 -25.98
C SER A 737 -42.22 -7.90 -24.47
N GLU A 738 -42.46 -6.78 -23.79
CA GLU A 738 -42.32 -6.67 -22.32
C GLU A 738 -43.29 -7.62 -21.60
N LEU A 739 -44.50 -7.79 -22.16
CA LEU A 739 -45.46 -8.79 -21.69
C LEU A 739 -44.86 -10.21 -21.73
N ALA A 740 -44.18 -10.59 -22.82
CA ALA A 740 -43.58 -11.92 -22.91
C ALA A 740 -42.47 -12.13 -21.86
N THR A 741 -41.63 -11.13 -21.62
CA THR A 741 -40.63 -11.15 -20.53
C THR A 741 -41.30 -11.23 -19.15
N LYS A 742 -42.40 -10.52 -18.93
CA LYS A 742 -43.13 -10.58 -17.65
C LYS A 742 -43.80 -11.93 -17.43
N ILE A 743 -44.40 -12.52 -18.46
CA ILE A 743 -44.95 -13.88 -18.43
C ILE A 743 -43.86 -14.89 -18.06
N GLN A 744 -42.66 -14.82 -18.65
CA GLN A 744 -41.53 -15.69 -18.29
C GLN A 744 -41.12 -15.58 -16.81
N ARG A 745 -41.12 -14.37 -16.22
CA ARG A 745 -40.85 -14.16 -14.78
C ARG A 745 -41.99 -14.71 -13.91
N LEU A 746 -43.24 -14.56 -14.34
CA LEU A 746 -44.39 -15.13 -13.65
C LEU A 746 -44.36 -16.67 -13.63
N HIS A 747 -43.87 -17.32 -14.69
CA HIS A 747 -43.59 -18.77 -14.65
C HIS A 747 -42.61 -19.15 -13.54
N ILE A 748 -41.60 -18.32 -13.23
CA ILE A 748 -40.68 -18.57 -12.10
C ILE A 748 -41.43 -18.41 -10.77
N PHE A 749 -42.15 -17.30 -10.58
CA PHE A 749 -42.97 -17.05 -9.39
C PHE A 749 -43.95 -18.21 -9.11
N PHE A 750 -44.69 -18.66 -10.11
CA PHE A 750 -45.64 -19.76 -9.95
C PHE A 750 -44.97 -21.14 -9.81
N SER A 751 -43.76 -21.36 -10.36
CA SER A 751 -42.97 -22.56 -10.10
C SER A 751 -42.40 -22.62 -8.68
N LEU A 752 -42.26 -21.47 -8.00
CA LEU A 752 -41.90 -21.38 -6.57
C LEU A 752 -43.12 -21.55 -5.67
N LEU A 753 -44.29 -21.05 -6.09
CA LEU A 753 -45.55 -21.17 -5.34
C LEU A 753 -46.22 -22.55 -5.49
N ILE A 754 -46.00 -23.25 -6.61
CA ILE A 754 -46.59 -24.54 -6.96
C ILE A 754 -45.46 -25.48 -7.45
N PRO A 755 -44.70 -26.12 -6.54
CA PRO A 755 -43.51 -26.89 -6.92
C PRO A 755 -43.80 -28.20 -7.70
N ASP A 756 -45.05 -28.66 -7.68
CA ASP A 756 -45.52 -29.91 -8.32
C ASP A 756 -46.32 -29.67 -9.62
N MET A 757 -46.25 -28.47 -10.19
CA MET A 757 -47.02 -28.07 -11.38
C MET A 757 -46.74 -28.97 -12.60
N SER A 758 -47.79 -29.47 -13.24
CA SER A 758 -47.67 -30.29 -14.46
C SER A 758 -47.33 -29.44 -15.69
N HIS A 759 -46.83 -30.08 -16.76
CA HIS A 759 -46.61 -29.42 -18.05
C HIS A 759 -47.90 -28.85 -18.66
N GLU A 760 -49.04 -29.50 -18.41
CA GLU A 760 -50.36 -29.09 -18.89
C GLU A 760 -50.89 -27.90 -18.07
N GLU A 761 -50.81 -27.96 -16.74
CA GLU A 761 -51.14 -26.84 -15.85
C GLU A 761 -50.31 -25.60 -16.20
N ARG A 762 -49.02 -25.77 -16.48
CA ARG A 762 -48.13 -24.67 -16.89
C ARG A 762 -48.56 -24.02 -18.21
N GLN A 763 -49.05 -24.79 -19.17
CA GLN A 763 -49.55 -24.26 -20.44
C GLN A 763 -50.91 -23.57 -20.29
N LEU A 764 -51.79 -24.10 -19.44
CA LEU A 764 -53.08 -23.49 -19.09
C LEU A 764 -52.89 -22.18 -18.30
N LEU A 765 -51.88 -22.13 -17.42
CA LEU A 765 -51.49 -20.94 -16.68
C LEU A 765 -50.93 -19.84 -17.60
N ASP A 766 -50.12 -20.21 -18.58
CA ASP A 766 -49.62 -19.29 -19.61
C ASP A 766 -50.77 -18.58 -20.34
N GLU A 767 -51.74 -19.37 -20.82
CA GLU A 767 -52.93 -18.83 -21.48
C GLU A 767 -53.79 -17.99 -20.53
N ALA A 768 -54.01 -18.44 -19.29
CA ALA A 768 -54.77 -17.69 -18.29
C ALA A 768 -54.13 -16.33 -17.95
N MET A 769 -52.80 -16.28 -17.84
CA MET A 769 -52.08 -15.01 -17.65
C MET A 769 -52.25 -14.09 -18.87
N ILE A 770 -52.03 -14.59 -20.10
CA ILE A 770 -52.21 -13.81 -21.32
C ILE A 770 -53.65 -13.27 -21.45
N ARG A 771 -54.66 -14.10 -21.17
CA ARG A 771 -56.08 -13.68 -21.10
C ARG A 771 -56.32 -12.58 -20.03
N THR A 772 -55.63 -12.66 -18.90
CA THR A 772 -55.73 -11.67 -17.81
C THR A 772 -55.17 -10.29 -18.22
N TYR A 773 -54.01 -10.23 -18.89
CA TYR A 773 -53.48 -8.96 -19.42
C TYR A 773 -54.35 -8.41 -20.57
N ASN A 774 -54.81 -9.28 -21.48
CA ASN A 774 -55.73 -8.89 -22.55
C ASN A 774 -57.04 -8.28 -22.03
N ALA A 775 -57.53 -8.70 -20.85
CA ALA A 775 -58.71 -8.12 -20.21
C ALA A 775 -58.51 -6.66 -19.71
N LYS A 776 -57.27 -6.26 -19.43
CA LYS A 776 -56.87 -4.85 -19.18
C LYS A 776 -56.50 -4.12 -20.50
N GLY A 777 -56.57 -4.82 -21.63
CA GLY A 777 -56.19 -4.34 -22.96
C GLY A 777 -54.68 -4.25 -23.19
N ILE A 778 -53.88 -5.00 -22.43
CA ILE A 778 -52.43 -5.14 -22.59
C ILE A 778 -52.16 -6.40 -23.42
N THR A 779 -51.31 -6.28 -24.44
CA THR A 779 -51.04 -7.33 -25.44
C THR A 779 -49.53 -7.52 -25.64
N HIS A 780 -49.11 -8.35 -26.60
CA HIS A 780 -47.69 -8.52 -26.93
C HIS A 780 -47.05 -7.31 -27.62
N ASP A 781 -47.86 -6.39 -28.19
CA ASP A 781 -47.37 -5.11 -28.70
C ASP A 781 -47.17 -4.12 -27.54
N ASN A 782 -45.94 -3.65 -27.33
CA ASN A 782 -45.60 -2.70 -26.27
C ASN A 782 -46.37 -1.38 -26.39
N ALA A 783 -46.83 -0.98 -27.59
CA ALA A 783 -47.69 0.19 -27.76
C ALA A 783 -49.06 0.07 -27.05
N SER A 784 -49.46 -1.15 -26.66
CA SER A 784 -50.67 -1.38 -25.87
C SER A 784 -50.50 -1.11 -24.36
N LEU A 785 -49.26 -0.91 -23.87
CA LEU A 785 -48.97 -0.65 -22.46
C LEU A 785 -49.40 0.76 -21.99
N GLU A 786 -49.28 1.77 -22.85
CA GLU A 786 -49.68 3.16 -22.56
C GLU A 786 -51.22 3.29 -22.38
N ASP A 787 -51.66 4.13 -21.43
CA ASP A 787 -53.07 4.51 -21.23
C ASP A 787 -53.46 5.59 -22.27
N PRO A 788 -54.37 5.32 -23.23
CA PRO A 788 -54.79 6.31 -24.22
C PRO A 788 -55.46 7.56 -23.62
N LYS A 789 -55.83 7.53 -22.33
CA LYS A 789 -56.38 8.66 -21.57
C LYS A 789 -55.31 9.46 -20.82
N ARG A 790 -54.10 8.89 -20.63
CA ARG A 790 -53.00 9.47 -19.85
C ARG A 790 -51.64 9.17 -20.51
N PRO A 791 -51.30 9.88 -21.60
CA PRO A 791 -50.01 9.70 -22.29
C PRO A 791 -48.82 9.87 -21.34
N GLY A 792 -47.86 8.96 -21.41
CA GLY A 792 -46.71 8.86 -20.50
C GLY A 792 -46.95 7.95 -19.29
N GLN A 793 -48.16 7.41 -19.10
CA GLN A 793 -48.47 6.46 -18.03
C GLN A 793 -48.91 5.12 -18.62
N TYR A 794 -48.42 4.02 -18.05
CA TYR A 794 -48.93 2.69 -18.37
C TYR A 794 -50.34 2.51 -17.82
N ARG A 795 -51.10 1.61 -18.46
CA ARG A 795 -52.41 1.14 -18.02
C ARG A 795 -52.34 0.51 -16.64
N GLU A 796 -53.48 0.47 -15.98
CA GLU A 796 -53.61 -0.28 -14.73
C GLU A 796 -53.31 -1.77 -14.97
N MET A 797 -52.22 -2.24 -14.36
CA MET A 797 -51.78 -3.63 -14.44
C MET A 797 -52.79 -4.54 -13.73
N PRO A 798 -52.95 -5.80 -14.18
CA PRO A 798 -53.73 -6.76 -13.42
C PRO A 798 -53.09 -7.05 -12.06
N VAL A 799 -53.86 -7.58 -11.12
CA VAL A 799 -53.39 -8.15 -9.85
C VAL A 799 -53.65 -9.65 -9.82
N LEU A 800 -53.08 -10.36 -8.83
CA LEU A 800 -53.30 -11.80 -8.65
C LEU A 800 -54.79 -12.19 -8.53
N GLY A 801 -55.64 -11.29 -8.01
CA GLY A 801 -57.10 -11.45 -7.98
C GLY A 801 -57.77 -11.50 -9.35
N ASP A 802 -57.30 -10.72 -10.34
CA ASP A 802 -57.82 -10.79 -11.72
C ASP A 802 -57.52 -12.18 -12.31
N LEU A 803 -56.29 -12.69 -12.11
CA LEU A 803 -55.87 -14.02 -12.57
C LEU A 803 -56.61 -15.15 -11.84
N TYR A 804 -56.90 -15.00 -10.55
CA TYR A 804 -57.68 -15.97 -9.78
C TYR A 804 -59.09 -16.16 -10.36
N GLU A 805 -59.80 -15.08 -10.71
CA GLU A 805 -61.12 -15.19 -11.35
C GLU A 805 -61.05 -15.69 -12.80
N MET A 806 -59.90 -15.61 -13.49
CA MET A 806 -59.66 -16.29 -14.77
C MET A 806 -59.43 -17.80 -14.60
N LEU A 807 -58.53 -18.20 -13.69
CA LEU A 807 -58.22 -19.62 -13.38
C LEU A 807 -59.42 -20.39 -12.80
N LYS A 808 -60.44 -19.68 -12.30
CA LYS A 808 -61.68 -20.23 -11.74
C LYS A 808 -62.76 -20.52 -12.80
N GLN A 809 -62.54 -20.13 -14.07
CA GLN A 809 -63.51 -20.33 -15.16
C GLN A 809 -63.41 -21.72 -15.82
N SER A 810 -62.26 -22.40 -15.76
CA SER A 810 -62.11 -23.79 -16.24
C SER A 810 -61.97 -24.76 -15.06
N PRO A 811 -62.54 -25.99 -15.13
CA PRO A 811 -62.27 -27.05 -14.16
C PRO A 811 -60.77 -27.38 -14.06
N ASP A 812 -60.07 -27.36 -15.19
CA ASP A 812 -58.68 -27.84 -15.33
C ASP A 812 -57.67 -26.91 -14.63
N THR A 813 -58.01 -25.62 -14.52
CA THR A 813 -57.20 -24.60 -13.82
C THR A 813 -57.58 -24.42 -12.36
N LEU A 814 -58.62 -25.11 -11.87
CA LEU A 814 -59.20 -24.89 -10.55
C LEU A 814 -58.23 -25.23 -9.39
N ARG A 815 -57.31 -26.19 -9.57
CA ARG A 815 -56.25 -26.49 -8.57
C ARG A 815 -55.37 -25.26 -8.32
N MET A 816 -54.91 -24.61 -9.38
CA MET A 816 -54.09 -23.40 -9.29
C MET A 816 -54.87 -22.23 -8.68
N ALA A 817 -56.16 -22.08 -9.02
CA ALA A 817 -57.03 -21.10 -8.38
C ALA A 817 -57.14 -21.34 -6.85
N HIS A 818 -57.31 -22.59 -6.40
CA HIS A 818 -57.38 -22.92 -4.98
C HIS A 818 -56.09 -22.61 -4.21
N ILE A 819 -54.91 -22.81 -4.82
CA ILE A 819 -53.63 -22.43 -4.21
C ILE A 819 -53.50 -20.90 -4.17
N LEU A 820 -53.78 -20.23 -5.29
CA LEU A 820 -53.67 -18.78 -5.43
C LEU A 820 -54.64 -18.03 -4.49
N ASN A 821 -55.76 -18.64 -4.11
CA ASN A 821 -56.72 -18.10 -3.14
C ASN A 821 -56.06 -17.65 -1.81
N ARG A 822 -54.94 -18.27 -1.39
CA ARG A 822 -54.15 -17.86 -0.21
C ARG A 822 -53.62 -16.42 -0.32
N LEU A 823 -53.24 -16.00 -1.53
CA LEU A 823 -52.68 -14.68 -1.85
C LEU A 823 -53.74 -13.64 -2.25
N VAL A 824 -55.00 -14.06 -2.44
CA VAL A 824 -56.11 -13.20 -2.89
C VAL A 824 -57.14 -12.97 -1.79
N ASN A 825 -57.76 -14.04 -1.27
CA ASN A 825 -58.80 -13.96 -0.22
C ASN A 825 -58.30 -14.45 1.15
N GLY A 826 -57.19 -15.17 1.18
CA GLY A 826 -56.63 -15.79 2.37
C GLY A 826 -55.73 -14.89 3.22
N SER A 827 -54.94 -15.53 4.09
CA SER A 827 -54.08 -14.85 5.08
C SER A 827 -52.97 -13.98 4.48
N ALA A 828 -52.70 -14.09 3.18
CA ALA A 828 -51.66 -13.33 2.47
C ALA A 828 -52.23 -12.42 1.35
N ARG A 829 -53.50 -11.99 1.47
CA ARG A 829 -54.18 -11.08 0.52
C ARG A 829 -53.41 -9.80 0.14
N THR A 830 -52.46 -9.37 0.96
CA THR A 830 -51.61 -8.20 0.72
C THR A 830 -50.83 -8.29 -0.59
N PHE A 831 -50.48 -9.50 -1.06
CA PHE A 831 -49.78 -9.71 -2.34
C PHE A 831 -50.66 -9.49 -3.59
N SER A 832 -51.98 -9.26 -3.43
CA SER A 832 -52.93 -9.03 -4.54
C SER A 832 -53.42 -7.57 -4.60
N GLN A 833 -52.51 -6.60 -4.45
CA GLN A 833 -52.78 -5.16 -4.59
C GLN A 833 -51.85 -4.54 -5.64
N GLN A 834 -52.07 -3.28 -5.99
CA GLN A 834 -51.14 -2.52 -6.84
C GLN A 834 -49.87 -2.16 -6.06
N THR A 835 -48.73 -1.97 -6.76
CA THR A 835 -47.47 -1.54 -6.15
C THR A 835 -47.64 -0.17 -5.48
N ASN A 836 -47.19 -0.02 -4.23
CA ASN A 836 -47.35 1.21 -3.45
C ASN A 836 -46.07 1.63 -2.69
N VAL A 837 -44.91 1.18 -3.16
CA VAL A 837 -43.58 1.39 -2.57
C VAL A 837 -42.62 2.00 -3.60
N SER A 838 -41.57 2.70 -3.16
CA SER A 838 -40.58 3.35 -4.03
C SER A 838 -39.23 2.61 -4.02
N LEU A 839 -38.43 2.81 -5.09
CA LEU A 839 -36.99 2.52 -5.12
C LEU A 839 -36.20 3.77 -5.60
N GLN A 840 -36.74 4.97 -5.36
CA GLN A 840 -36.06 6.23 -5.65
C GLN A 840 -35.09 6.64 -4.53
N ASN A 841 -35.21 6.09 -3.32
CA ASN A 841 -34.28 6.39 -2.22
C ASN A 841 -32.91 5.73 -2.45
N LYS A 842 -31.83 6.48 -2.17
CA LYS A 842 -30.43 6.01 -2.27
C LYS A 842 -30.06 4.93 -1.24
N TYR A 843 -30.89 4.71 -0.21
CA TYR A 843 -30.73 3.61 0.73
C TYR A 843 -32.09 2.95 0.97
N THR A 844 -32.31 1.76 0.40
CA THR A 844 -33.60 1.07 0.51
C THR A 844 -33.41 -0.34 1.07
N VAL A 845 -34.17 -0.69 2.10
CA VAL A 845 -34.16 -2.02 2.74
C VAL A 845 -35.50 -2.70 2.52
N LEU A 846 -35.48 -3.87 1.89
CA LEU A 846 -36.63 -4.74 1.69
C LEU A 846 -36.58 -5.85 2.75
N ASP A 847 -37.28 -5.63 3.86
CA ASP A 847 -37.45 -6.62 4.93
C ASP A 847 -38.56 -7.60 4.53
N ILE A 848 -38.20 -8.86 4.28
CA ILE A 848 -39.17 -9.92 3.99
C ILE A 848 -39.21 -10.97 5.13
N SER A 849 -38.56 -10.68 6.26
CA SER A 849 -38.28 -11.64 7.34
C SER A 849 -39.49 -12.03 8.20
N SER A 850 -40.66 -11.48 7.88
CA SER A 850 -41.97 -11.91 8.40
C SER A 850 -42.63 -13.02 7.55
N LEU A 851 -41.99 -13.47 6.46
CA LEU A 851 -42.45 -14.55 5.60
C LEU A 851 -41.79 -15.89 5.99
N THR A 852 -42.51 -17.00 5.79
CA THR A 852 -42.08 -18.34 6.25
C THR A 852 -42.46 -19.43 5.26
N GLY A 853 -41.60 -20.44 5.08
CA GLY A 853 -41.81 -21.50 4.10
C GLY A 853 -41.78 -20.95 2.67
N ASP A 854 -42.60 -21.50 1.78
CA ASP A 854 -42.63 -21.14 0.35
C ASP A 854 -42.87 -19.64 0.11
N LEU A 855 -43.60 -18.97 1.03
CA LEU A 855 -43.82 -17.52 0.95
C LEU A 855 -42.52 -16.70 1.12
N LEU A 856 -41.51 -17.21 1.82
CA LEU A 856 -40.22 -16.53 1.97
C LEU A 856 -39.46 -16.54 0.64
N THR A 857 -39.33 -17.71 0.00
CA THR A 857 -38.69 -17.86 -1.30
C THR A 857 -39.42 -17.06 -2.38
N VAL A 858 -40.75 -17.09 -2.38
CA VAL A 858 -41.61 -16.28 -3.27
C VAL A 858 -41.43 -14.77 -3.01
N GLY A 859 -41.45 -14.34 -1.75
CA GLY A 859 -41.23 -12.93 -1.39
C GLY A 859 -39.83 -12.42 -1.75
N MET A 860 -38.81 -13.28 -1.64
CA MET A 860 -37.43 -12.98 -2.01
C MET A 860 -37.28 -12.82 -3.52
N PHE A 861 -37.95 -13.68 -4.31
CA PHE A 861 -38.03 -13.52 -5.75
C PHE A 861 -38.71 -12.20 -6.14
N VAL A 862 -39.85 -11.84 -5.52
CA VAL A 862 -40.56 -10.58 -5.81
C VAL A 862 -39.74 -9.34 -5.43
N ALA A 863 -39.04 -9.37 -4.30
CA ALA A 863 -38.14 -8.29 -3.88
C ALA A 863 -36.95 -8.13 -4.84
N LEU A 864 -36.33 -9.23 -5.27
CA LEU A 864 -35.22 -9.21 -6.23
C LEU A 864 -35.67 -8.82 -7.65
N ASP A 865 -36.84 -9.25 -8.10
CA ASP A 865 -37.46 -8.83 -9.38
C ASP A 865 -37.67 -7.32 -9.45
N PHE A 866 -38.19 -6.73 -8.38
CA PHE A 866 -38.44 -5.29 -8.27
C PHE A 866 -37.14 -4.48 -8.25
N VAL A 867 -36.18 -4.88 -7.43
CA VAL A 867 -34.85 -4.24 -7.36
C VAL A 867 -34.06 -4.42 -8.66
N TRP A 868 -34.19 -5.58 -9.33
CA TRP A 868 -33.49 -5.86 -10.58
C TRP A 868 -34.00 -4.99 -11.73
N ASP A 869 -35.31 -4.74 -11.84
CA ASP A 869 -35.84 -3.76 -12.81
C ASP A 869 -35.24 -2.36 -12.58
N ARG A 870 -35.31 -1.84 -11.35
CA ARG A 870 -34.72 -0.54 -10.98
C ARG A 870 -33.22 -0.46 -11.29
N ALA A 871 -32.48 -1.57 -11.13
CA ALA A 871 -31.04 -1.61 -11.39
C ALA A 871 -30.67 -1.45 -12.88
N LYS A 872 -31.58 -1.78 -13.81
CA LYS A 872 -31.32 -1.79 -15.26
C LYS A 872 -31.58 -0.46 -15.97
N GLU A 873 -32.30 0.48 -15.33
CA GLU A 873 -32.74 1.76 -15.93
C GLU A 873 -31.57 2.58 -16.50
N ASP A 874 -30.64 3.05 -15.67
CA ASP A 874 -29.45 3.76 -16.15
C ASP A 874 -28.21 2.88 -16.07
N ARG A 875 -27.64 2.47 -17.21
CA ARG A 875 -26.44 1.63 -17.27
C ARG A 875 -25.12 2.37 -16.98
N THR A 876 -25.17 3.68 -16.77
CA THR A 876 -24.02 4.54 -16.46
C THR A 876 -23.88 4.89 -14.97
N GLU A 877 -24.96 4.77 -14.19
CA GLU A 877 -24.90 4.93 -12.72
C GLU A 877 -24.34 3.67 -12.02
N GLU A 878 -23.39 3.89 -11.10
CA GLU A 878 -22.99 2.90 -10.08
C GLU A 878 -24.15 2.59 -9.13
N LYS A 879 -24.34 1.33 -8.74
CA LYS A 879 -25.38 0.89 -7.79
C LYS A 879 -25.07 -0.48 -7.19
N THR A 880 -25.60 -0.78 -6.00
CA THR A 880 -25.33 -2.06 -5.32
C THR A 880 -26.60 -2.76 -4.81
N ILE A 881 -26.76 -4.02 -5.19
CA ILE A 881 -27.77 -4.95 -4.63
C ILE A 881 -27.08 -5.84 -3.60
N PHE A 882 -27.47 -5.71 -2.33
CA PHE A 882 -27.09 -6.62 -1.25
C PHE A 882 -28.19 -7.68 -1.05
N ILE A 883 -27.78 -8.94 -1.01
CA ILE A 883 -28.64 -10.12 -0.81
C ILE A 883 -28.15 -10.84 0.45
N ASP A 884 -28.78 -10.58 1.59
CA ASP A 884 -28.44 -11.29 2.82
C ASP A 884 -28.98 -12.74 2.78
N GLU A 885 -28.28 -13.66 3.44
CA GLU A 885 -28.56 -15.11 3.48
C GLU A 885 -29.06 -15.69 2.13
N CYS A 886 -28.30 -15.43 1.07
CA CYS A 886 -28.66 -15.69 -0.34
C CYS A 886 -29.01 -17.17 -0.63
N TRP A 887 -28.58 -18.11 0.21
CA TRP A 887 -28.91 -19.53 0.12
C TRP A 887 -30.40 -19.84 0.35
N GLN A 888 -31.15 -18.98 1.05
CA GLN A 888 -32.59 -19.15 1.31
C GLN A 888 -33.45 -19.27 0.03
N LEU A 889 -32.98 -18.66 -1.06
CA LEU A 889 -33.62 -18.75 -2.38
C LEU A 889 -33.21 -20.03 -3.13
N LEU A 890 -32.07 -20.62 -2.75
CA LEU A 890 -31.53 -21.85 -3.34
C LEU A 890 -31.98 -23.12 -2.58
N SER A 891 -32.49 -23.01 -1.35
CA SER A 891 -32.93 -24.15 -0.51
C SER A 891 -34.44 -24.46 -0.58
N GLY A 892 -35.13 -24.00 -1.63
CA GLY A 892 -36.59 -24.12 -1.78
C GLY A 892 -37.09 -25.57 -1.94
N ALA A 893 -38.34 -25.82 -1.54
CA ALA A 893 -38.92 -27.16 -1.32
C ALA A 893 -39.24 -27.99 -2.59
N GLY A 894 -38.73 -27.62 -3.78
CA GLY A 894 -38.92 -28.41 -5.00
C GLY A 894 -37.90 -28.10 -6.09
N ALA A 895 -37.29 -29.15 -6.65
CA ALA A 895 -36.12 -29.06 -7.52
C ALA A 895 -36.30 -28.10 -8.72
N THR A 896 -37.49 -28.09 -9.35
CA THR A 896 -37.75 -27.27 -10.55
C THR A 896 -37.82 -25.77 -10.23
N GLY A 897 -38.58 -25.36 -9.22
CA GLY A 897 -38.71 -23.96 -8.81
C GLY A 897 -37.39 -23.41 -8.29
N THR A 898 -36.73 -24.17 -7.40
CA THR A 898 -35.41 -23.87 -6.85
C THR A 898 -34.35 -23.66 -7.93
N ARG A 899 -34.32 -24.52 -8.96
CA ARG A 899 -33.38 -24.39 -10.09
C ARG A 899 -33.64 -23.11 -10.89
N LEU A 900 -34.89 -22.75 -11.15
CA LEU A 900 -35.25 -21.53 -11.88
C LEU A 900 -34.86 -20.26 -11.10
N ALA A 901 -35.08 -20.25 -9.78
CA ALA A 901 -34.71 -19.13 -8.92
C ALA A 901 -33.18 -19.00 -8.80
N GLY A 902 -32.45 -20.11 -8.65
CA GLY A 902 -31.00 -20.12 -8.66
C GLY A 902 -30.40 -19.63 -9.98
N ASP A 903 -31.01 -19.99 -11.12
CA ASP A 903 -30.60 -19.48 -12.43
C ASP A 903 -30.85 -17.96 -12.56
N PHE A 904 -31.93 -17.42 -11.99
CA PHE A 904 -32.21 -15.97 -11.95
C PHE A 904 -31.18 -15.18 -11.11
N VAL A 905 -30.84 -15.64 -9.90
CA VAL A 905 -29.78 -14.97 -9.10
C VAL A 905 -28.42 -15.08 -9.80
N LEU A 906 -28.13 -16.22 -10.42
CA LEU A 906 -26.90 -16.39 -11.20
C LEU A 906 -26.88 -15.53 -12.48
N GLU A 907 -28.04 -15.19 -13.07
CA GLU A 907 -28.17 -14.22 -14.17
C GLU A 907 -27.80 -12.81 -13.69
N ILE A 908 -28.31 -12.36 -12.54
CA ILE A 908 -27.96 -11.06 -11.94
C ILE A 908 -26.44 -10.96 -11.78
N PHE A 909 -25.81 -11.94 -11.12
CA PHE A 909 -24.34 -11.94 -10.93
C PHE A 909 -23.54 -11.96 -12.24
N LYS A 910 -24.06 -12.53 -13.34
CA LYS A 910 -23.41 -12.51 -14.65
C LYS A 910 -23.58 -11.19 -15.41
N THR A 911 -24.73 -10.53 -15.25
CA THR A 911 -25.18 -9.44 -16.14
C THR A 911 -25.13 -8.06 -15.53
N ILE A 912 -25.20 -7.92 -14.19
CA ILE A 912 -25.30 -6.63 -13.48
C ILE A 912 -24.18 -5.62 -13.82
N ARG A 913 -22.98 -6.11 -14.12
CA ARG A 913 -21.85 -5.29 -14.60
C ARG A 913 -22.20 -4.50 -15.88
N GLY A 914 -23.02 -5.05 -16.76
CA GLY A 914 -23.47 -4.38 -17.99
C GLY A 914 -24.42 -3.20 -17.75
N TYR A 915 -24.94 -3.08 -16.52
CA TYR A 915 -25.81 -2.00 -16.05
C TYR A 915 -25.13 -1.14 -14.97
N GLY A 916 -23.80 -1.08 -14.96
CA GLY A 916 -23.01 -0.29 -13.98
C GLY A 916 -23.04 -0.81 -12.54
N GLY A 917 -23.73 -1.92 -12.25
CA GLY A 917 -24.02 -2.34 -10.88
C GLY A 917 -23.07 -3.40 -10.29
N SER A 918 -23.20 -3.57 -8.98
CA SER A 918 -22.63 -4.66 -8.18
C SER A 918 -23.73 -5.52 -7.54
N ALA A 919 -23.56 -6.84 -7.58
CA ALA A 919 -24.28 -7.77 -6.73
C ALA A 919 -23.37 -8.24 -5.58
N VAL A 920 -23.86 -8.14 -4.35
CA VAL A 920 -23.18 -8.58 -3.13
C VAL A 920 -24.06 -9.59 -2.41
N CYS A 921 -23.58 -10.82 -2.21
CA CYS A 921 -24.29 -11.82 -1.41
C CYS A 921 -23.60 -12.08 -0.07
N ALA A 922 -24.39 -12.39 0.96
CA ALA A 922 -23.91 -13.00 2.19
C ALA A 922 -24.49 -14.42 2.36
N SER A 923 -23.74 -15.33 2.98
CA SER A 923 -24.21 -16.68 3.33
C SER A 923 -23.60 -17.16 4.64
N GLN A 924 -24.40 -17.76 5.51
CA GLN A 924 -23.93 -18.59 6.62
C GLN A 924 -23.56 -19.98 6.14
N ASP A 925 -24.56 -20.79 5.78
CA ASP A 925 -24.35 -22.20 5.47
C ASP A 925 -23.64 -22.37 4.12
N LEU A 926 -22.39 -22.80 4.17
CA LEU A 926 -21.59 -23.09 2.98
C LEU A 926 -21.83 -24.51 2.45
N ASN A 927 -22.28 -25.44 3.30
CA ASN A 927 -22.59 -26.80 2.90
C ASN A 927 -23.79 -26.80 1.94
N ASP A 928 -24.91 -26.18 2.31
CA ASP A 928 -26.09 -26.05 1.46
C ASP A 928 -25.78 -25.24 0.19
N PHE A 929 -25.11 -24.09 0.34
CA PHE A 929 -24.72 -23.23 -0.79
C PHE A 929 -23.85 -23.96 -1.85
N PHE A 930 -23.04 -24.96 -1.45
CA PHE A 930 -22.22 -25.77 -2.36
C PHE A 930 -22.81 -27.12 -2.77
N ASN A 931 -23.85 -27.64 -2.10
CA ASN A 931 -24.46 -28.94 -2.43
C ASN A 931 -25.55 -28.87 -3.52
N LEU A 932 -26.22 -27.72 -3.66
CA LEU A 932 -27.41 -27.54 -4.51
C LEU A 932 -27.08 -27.52 -6.02
N ASP A 933 -27.79 -28.35 -6.82
CA ASP A 933 -27.57 -28.56 -8.28
C ASP A 933 -26.08 -28.85 -8.59
N GLU A 934 -25.48 -29.81 -7.88
CA GLU A 934 -24.02 -30.16 -7.91
C GLU A 934 -23.07 -29.00 -7.51
N GLY A 935 -23.63 -27.98 -6.84
CA GLY A 935 -22.96 -26.74 -6.47
C GLY A 935 -22.89 -25.71 -7.60
N ARG A 936 -23.61 -25.93 -8.71
CA ARG A 936 -23.66 -25.04 -9.89
C ARG A 936 -23.96 -23.59 -9.52
N PHE A 937 -24.90 -23.36 -8.59
CA PHE A 937 -25.31 -22.02 -8.18
C PHE A 937 -24.28 -21.35 -7.28
N GLY A 938 -23.90 -21.97 -6.14
CA GLY A 938 -22.95 -21.36 -5.21
C GLY A 938 -21.56 -21.13 -5.83
N LYS A 939 -21.00 -22.14 -6.53
CA LYS A 939 -19.75 -21.99 -7.28
C LYS A 939 -19.91 -20.96 -8.41
N GLY A 940 -21.06 -20.90 -9.06
CA GLY A 940 -21.38 -19.91 -10.09
C GLY A 940 -21.37 -18.47 -9.56
N ILE A 941 -22.04 -18.21 -8.43
CA ILE A 941 -22.11 -16.89 -7.79
C ILE A 941 -20.72 -16.46 -7.29
N ILE A 942 -19.99 -17.36 -6.61
CA ILE A 942 -18.62 -17.09 -6.14
C ILE A 942 -17.68 -16.82 -7.32
N ASN A 943 -17.76 -17.56 -8.42
CA ASN A 943 -16.90 -17.34 -9.59
C ASN A 943 -17.21 -16.03 -10.33
N ASN A 944 -18.46 -15.56 -10.31
CA ASN A 944 -18.85 -14.26 -10.88
C ASN A 944 -18.66 -13.08 -9.91
N SER A 945 -18.32 -13.32 -8.65
CA SER A 945 -17.92 -12.31 -7.66
C SER A 945 -16.42 -12.07 -7.73
N LYS A 946 -15.91 -10.92 -8.20
CA LYS A 946 -14.44 -10.78 -8.32
C LYS A 946 -13.74 -10.67 -6.96
N THR A 947 -14.38 -10.01 -6.00
CA THR A 947 -13.92 -9.93 -4.61
C THR A 947 -14.68 -10.95 -3.75
N LYS A 948 -13.99 -11.53 -2.75
CA LYS A 948 -14.61 -12.34 -1.70
C LYS A 948 -14.13 -11.83 -0.35
N ILE A 949 -15.03 -11.77 0.63
CA ILE A 949 -14.70 -11.56 2.04
C ILE A 949 -14.98 -12.87 2.75
N ILE A 950 -13.96 -13.46 3.38
CA ILE A 950 -14.09 -14.67 4.19
C ILE A 950 -13.83 -14.25 5.64
N LEU A 951 -14.88 -14.21 6.45
CA LEU A 951 -14.76 -14.03 7.90
C LEU A 951 -14.43 -15.38 8.56
N ASN A 952 -14.54 -15.48 9.89
CA ASN A 952 -14.33 -16.74 10.58
C ASN A 952 -15.22 -17.87 10.02
N LEU A 953 -14.64 -19.06 9.84
CA LEU A 953 -15.29 -20.29 9.40
C LEU A 953 -14.96 -21.46 10.33
N GLU A 954 -15.85 -22.45 10.40
CA GLU A 954 -15.53 -23.74 11.02
C GLU A 954 -14.66 -24.60 10.07
N ASP A 955 -13.92 -25.57 10.60
CA ASP A 955 -12.88 -26.33 9.88
C ASP A 955 -13.43 -27.03 8.62
N ASP A 956 -14.57 -27.73 8.75
CA ASP A 956 -15.30 -28.39 7.66
C ASP A 956 -15.82 -27.42 6.58
N GLU A 957 -16.02 -26.14 6.90
CA GLU A 957 -16.41 -25.11 5.95
C GLU A 957 -15.18 -24.49 5.26
N ALA A 958 -14.14 -24.20 6.05
CA ALA A 958 -12.89 -23.60 5.58
C ALA A 958 -12.20 -24.51 4.54
N MET A 959 -12.14 -25.82 4.78
CA MET A 959 -11.63 -26.79 3.82
C MET A 959 -12.38 -26.79 2.47
N ARG A 960 -13.71 -26.59 2.47
CA ARG A 960 -14.51 -26.53 1.22
C ARG A 960 -14.28 -25.22 0.45
N VAL A 961 -14.05 -24.14 1.18
CA VAL A 961 -13.69 -22.83 0.61
C VAL A 961 -12.25 -22.86 0.08
N GLN A 962 -11.35 -23.64 0.68
CA GLN A 962 -9.95 -23.77 0.26
C GLN A 962 -9.82 -24.14 -1.22
N ASP A 963 -10.41 -25.26 -1.65
CA ASP A 963 -10.39 -25.73 -3.04
C ASP A 963 -11.02 -24.71 -3.99
N THR A 964 -12.16 -24.15 -3.59
CA THR A 964 -12.98 -23.24 -4.42
C THR A 964 -12.31 -21.89 -4.65
N LEU A 965 -11.55 -21.39 -3.67
CA LEU A 965 -10.87 -20.09 -3.71
C LEU A 965 -9.35 -20.18 -3.92
N HIS A 966 -8.81 -21.41 -3.97
CA HIS A 966 -7.38 -21.71 -4.07
C HIS A 966 -6.55 -21.08 -2.92
N LEU A 967 -7.06 -21.21 -1.69
CA LEU A 967 -6.39 -20.71 -0.48
C LEU A 967 -5.28 -21.67 -0.04
N SER A 968 -4.23 -21.10 0.56
CA SER A 968 -3.16 -21.86 1.19
C SER A 968 -3.55 -22.36 2.59
N ASP A 969 -2.90 -23.43 3.05
CA ASP A 969 -3.13 -24.01 4.39
C ASP A 969 -2.94 -22.98 5.51
N ALA A 970 -2.04 -22.01 5.33
CA ALA A 970 -1.77 -20.92 6.26
C ALA A 970 -2.94 -19.91 6.33
N GLU A 971 -3.61 -19.65 5.21
CA GLU A 971 -4.79 -18.77 5.16
C GLU A 971 -6.01 -19.47 5.77
N ILE A 972 -6.17 -20.78 5.58
CA ILE A 972 -7.19 -21.59 6.25
C ILE A 972 -6.99 -21.61 7.77
N MET A 973 -5.75 -21.83 8.22
CA MET A 973 -5.40 -21.76 9.65
C MET A 973 -5.74 -20.39 10.27
N GLU A 974 -5.48 -19.28 9.58
CA GLU A 974 -5.90 -17.94 10.02
C GLU A 974 -7.42 -17.77 10.04
N ILE A 975 -8.13 -18.19 8.99
CA ILE A 975 -9.60 -18.11 8.88
C ILE A 975 -10.31 -18.80 10.06
N ILE A 976 -9.88 -20.01 10.42
CA ILE A 976 -10.45 -20.79 11.52
C ILE A 976 -10.24 -20.08 12.88
N HIS A 977 -9.19 -19.26 13.01
CA HIS A 977 -8.83 -18.55 14.24
C HIS A 977 -9.18 -17.05 14.25
N PHE A 978 -9.91 -16.54 13.26
CA PHE A 978 -10.33 -15.13 13.23
C PHE A 978 -11.26 -14.75 14.40
N GLU A 979 -10.83 -13.80 15.23
CA GLU A 979 -11.72 -13.09 16.14
C GLU A 979 -12.73 -12.23 15.36
N ARG A 980 -13.90 -11.95 15.96
CA ARG A 980 -14.96 -11.12 15.35
C ARG A 980 -14.41 -9.77 14.89
N GLY A 981 -14.73 -9.41 13.64
CA GLY A 981 -14.22 -8.21 13.00
C GLY A 981 -12.92 -8.42 12.22
N ASN A 982 -12.30 -9.61 12.26
CA ASN A 982 -11.25 -10.00 11.32
C ASN A 982 -11.84 -10.77 10.12
N GLY A 983 -11.16 -10.69 8.98
CA GLY A 983 -11.45 -11.49 7.79
C GLY A 983 -10.35 -11.46 6.75
N LEU A 984 -10.43 -12.35 5.77
CA LEU A 984 -9.61 -12.37 4.57
C LEU A 984 -10.37 -11.70 3.42
N ILE A 985 -9.78 -10.68 2.79
CA ILE A 985 -10.25 -10.17 1.50
C ILE A 985 -9.43 -10.82 0.39
N SER A 986 -10.11 -11.55 -0.49
CA SER A 986 -9.52 -12.15 -1.69
C SER A 986 -10.02 -11.41 -2.93
N THR A 987 -9.13 -10.74 -3.66
CA THR A 987 -9.46 -10.08 -4.94
C THR A 987 -8.25 -10.03 -5.86
N ASN A 988 -8.47 -10.04 -7.18
CA ASN A 988 -7.40 -10.07 -8.19
C ASN A 988 -6.30 -11.14 -7.97
N ASN A 989 -6.65 -12.22 -7.26
CA ASN A 989 -5.75 -13.31 -6.87
C ASN A 989 -4.69 -12.88 -5.84
N ASN A 990 -4.87 -11.71 -5.21
CA ASN A 990 -4.21 -11.29 -3.98
C ASN A 990 -5.17 -11.48 -2.80
N ASN A 991 -4.63 -12.01 -1.72
CA ASN A 991 -5.33 -12.26 -0.47
C ASN A 991 -4.75 -11.32 0.60
N ILE A 992 -5.57 -10.67 1.41
CA ILE A 992 -5.17 -9.69 2.43
C ILE A 992 -5.95 -9.96 3.73
N MET A 993 -5.24 -10.11 4.86
CA MET A 993 -5.86 -10.22 6.18
C MET A 993 -6.23 -8.84 6.72
N VAL A 994 -7.47 -8.67 7.16
CA VAL A 994 -8.09 -7.37 7.46
C VAL A 994 -8.74 -7.38 8.83
N GLU A 995 -8.46 -6.37 9.65
CA GLU A 995 -9.30 -5.98 10.78
C GLU A 995 -10.28 -4.91 10.27
N PHE A 996 -11.58 -5.19 10.24
CA PHE A 996 -12.62 -4.29 9.77
C PHE A 996 -12.87 -3.16 10.78
N LYS A 997 -12.71 -1.91 10.34
CA LYS A 997 -12.74 -0.71 11.20
C LYS A 997 -13.96 0.15 10.88
N ALA A 998 -14.89 0.28 11.83
CA ALA A 998 -16.05 1.18 11.78
C ALA A 998 -15.89 2.35 12.75
N SER A 999 -16.35 3.54 12.36
CA SER A 999 -16.36 4.73 13.20
C SER A 999 -17.32 4.57 14.40
N PRO A 1000 -17.22 5.40 15.46
CA PRO A 1000 -18.13 5.33 16.60
C PRO A 1000 -19.62 5.41 16.21
N LEU A 1001 -19.99 6.32 15.30
CA LEU A 1001 -21.37 6.47 14.84
C LEU A 1001 -21.81 5.29 13.96
N GLU A 1002 -21.00 4.90 12.97
CA GLU A 1002 -21.29 3.74 12.12
C GLU A 1002 -21.51 2.49 12.97
N LYS A 1003 -20.62 2.24 13.94
CA LYS A 1003 -20.71 1.10 14.84
C LYS A 1003 -21.97 1.14 15.71
N ASP A 1004 -22.32 2.29 16.27
CA ASP A 1004 -23.56 2.45 17.06
C ASP A 1004 -24.83 2.20 16.22
N LEU A 1005 -24.79 2.42 14.91
CA LEU A 1005 -25.91 2.19 13.99
C LEU A 1005 -26.03 0.73 13.50
N ILE A 1006 -24.92 0.00 13.38
CA ILE A 1006 -24.91 -1.35 12.78
C ILE A 1006 -24.61 -2.49 13.77
N THR A 1007 -24.18 -2.21 15.01
CA THR A 1007 -23.87 -3.27 15.99
C THR A 1007 -25.10 -4.05 16.44
N THR A 1008 -24.96 -5.38 16.46
CA THR A 1008 -25.95 -6.33 16.99
C THR A 1008 -25.51 -6.96 18.31
N ASP A 1009 -24.35 -6.56 18.88
CA ASP A 1009 -23.88 -7.13 20.15
C ASP A 1009 -24.72 -6.65 21.34
N ARG A 1010 -25.17 -7.60 22.17
CA ARG A 1010 -26.06 -7.36 23.31
C ARG A 1010 -25.47 -6.42 24.36
N ARG A 1011 -24.15 -6.37 24.54
CA ARG A 1011 -23.48 -5.46 25.50
C ARG A 1011 -23.41 -4.05 24.92
N GLU A 1012 -23.05 -3.93 23.64
CA GLU A 1012 -22.99 -2.64 22.94
C GLU A 1012 -24.38 -1.99 22.81
N LEU A 1013 -25.40 -2.77 22.43
CA LEU A 1013 -26.81 -2.35 22.44
C LEU A 1013 -27.27 -1.84 23.81
N ARG A 1014 -26.86 -2.51 24.90
CA ARG A 1014 -27.16 -2.04 26.26
C ARG A 1014 -26.46 -0.72 26.58
N ASN A 1015 -25.24 -0.51 26.10
CA ASN A 1015 -24.50 0.74 26.30
C ASN A 1015 -25.10 1.90 25.49
N ILE A 1016 -25.63 1.64 24.28
CA ILE A 1016 -26.40 2.61 23.50
C ILE A 1016 -27.66 3.04 24.26
N VAL A 1017 -28.48 2.08 24.72
CA VAL A 1017 -29.71 2.35 25.49
C VAL A 1017 -29.41 3.11 26.80
N ASN A 1018 -28.31 2.81 27.48
CA ASN A 1018 -27.90 3.54 28.67
C ASN A 1018 -27.52 5.00 28.37
N ARG A 1019 -26.80 5.27 27.26
CA ARG A 1019 -26.44 6.64 26.84
C ARG A 1019 -27.67 7.46 26.44
N LEU A 1020 -28.56 6.88 25.64
CA LEU A 1020 -29.80 7.55 25.22
C LEU A 1020 -30.64 7.96 26.44
N ARG A 1021 -30.83 7.05 27.41
CA ARG A 1021 -31.55 7.37 28.67
C ARG A 1021 -30.87 8.44 29.52
N GLN A 1022 -29.54 8.56 29.47
CA GLN A 1022 -28.83 9.65 30.14
C GLN A 1022 -29.06 10.99 29.44
N GLN A 1023 -29.09 11.00 28.11
CA GLN A 1023 -29.41 12.19 27.31
C GLN A 1023 -30.87 12.62 27.50
N GLU A 1024 -31.83 11.69 27.47
CA GLU A 1024 -33.25 11.96 27.76
C GLU A 1024 -33.42 12.56 29.16
N ASN A 1025 -32.78 11.99 30.19
CA ASN A 1025 -32.85 12.50 31.56
C ASN A 1025 -32.18 13.87 31.72
N GLN A 1026 -31.13 14.18 30.96
CA GLN A 1026 -30.50 15.50 30.96
C GLN A 1026 -31.36 16.55 30.24
N ALA A 1027 -31.93 16.21 29.08
CA ALA A 1027 -32.86 17.06 28.33
C ALA A 1027 -34.22 17.25 29.04
N SER A 1028 -34.56 16.38 30.00
CA SER A 1028 -35.75 16.51 30.87
C SER A 1028 -35.47 17.29 32.17
N ALA A 1029 -34.24 17.75 32.39
CA ALA A 1029 -33.80 18.37 33.65
C ALA A 1029 -33.16 19.77 33.47
N GLY A 1030 -33.19 20.32 32.25
CA GLY A 1030 -32.76 21.68 31.90
C GLY A 1030 -33.85 22.44 31.17
#